data_AF-A0A8J7F4C5-F1
#
_entry.id   AF-A0A8J7F4C5-F1
#
_cell.length_a   1.000
_cell.length_b   1.000
_cell.length_c   1.000
_cell.angle_alpha   90.00
_cell.angle_beta   90.00
_cell.angle_gamma   90.00
#
_symmetry.space_group_name_H-M   'P 1'
#
loop_
_entity.id
_entity.type
_entity.pdbx_description
1 polymer ?
#
loop_
_entity_poly.entity_id
_entity_poly.type
_entity_poly.pdbx_seq_one_letter_code
_entity_poly.pdbx_strand_id
1 'polypeptide(L)'
;MAERDIPEDWSSARRTQSDEVTRLFNTEQLASHKSGVPTTGSSANSVSSKNKSNSKKLAFKSHSKESIPANSDSRKLPKWLTSWVLWAFLLAFIPGTIGFMAMAILLKLPSAPNCPSIFWPLASASVRMHCAEVAASKETVKDLLQAIDLVKNLPENHPLRAEIDRSMEEWSRRVLDLASESFQEGKLEEAIEIARKLPTDVSVSKLVDDQINSWRLTWSKAEDIYKEAEEEMREQRWNQAFMVSAKLLRLDNRFWSSVKYDELNNLIVTAREDGEKLAQAESLAKSNNVDQILKAIKLAQSIAKNSYIYQKAQEAIPEFGLNILELAERKLEQRDADEAIYIAQKIPPISGIEAETTDFISLAEAQRNAWTGTISGLEAAIVSAQQIDSNRPIYQKAQKLIASWQLEIEDVSRLEKARTLASQGTIGDLSAAIAEARLIPQNNPRAQEARKEINDWSTQVQTIEDRPFLERAEELALFGDTSSLRAAIAEASRIGRGRALYREAQKKIVSWNSKVQQTEDQPYLDQARSLANSGDLNAAINTARQIRSGRVLSRQAQRDINEWQAEVTARDSWTRAREVALRGTPNALSQAIALARRVPRGTALRSDARIAMDQWSQQLLDIARTQGQSDIIRAIETAKLVPQGTQAYNAAQDQIRTWRDFLNPPQPEPQLIEPTIPEPEPGTGNTL
;
A
#
# COMPACT_ATOMS: atom_id res chain seq x y z
N MET A 1 -48.85 -18.63 12.62
CA MET A 1 -48.27 -17.56 13.44
C MET A 1 -46.76 -17.73 13.34
N ALA A 2 -46.07 -17.28 12.27
CA ALA A 2 -46.29 -16.05 11.47
C ALA A 2 -46.23 -14.81 12.37
N GLU A 3 -45.44 -13.77 12.12
CA GLU A 3 -44.59 -13.34 10.99
C GLU A 3 -43.53 -12.35 11.59
N ARG A 4 -42.50 -11.77 10.94
CA ARG A 4 -42.24 -11.51 9.52
C ARG A 4 -40.76 -11.20 9.27
N ASP A 5 -40.23 -11.63 8.12
CA ASP A 5 -39.04 -11.05 7.47
C ASP A 5 -39.42 -9.75 6.72
N ILE A 6 -38.48 -8.80 6.55
CA ILE A 6 -38.39 -7.95 5.35
C ILE A 6 -36.92 -7.59 5.07
N PRO A 7 -36.35 -8.04 3.94
CA PRO A 7 -35.39 -7.29 3.15
C PRO A 7 -36.07 -6.72 1.89
N GLU A 8 -35.60 -5.58 1.36
CA GLU A 8 -35.88 -5.22 -0.04
C GLU A 8 -34.65 -4.68 -0.78
N ASP A 9 -34.69 -4.94 -2.08
CA ASP A 9 -33.65 -4.80 -3.09
C ASP A 9 -34.27 -4.01 -4.24
N TRP A 10 -33.62 -2.93 -4.70
CA TRP A 10 -34.10 -2.14 -5.83
C TRP A 10 -32.97 -1.84 -6.81
N SER A 11 -32.84 -2.71 -7.80
CA SER A 11 -32.14 -2.44 -9.05
C SER A 11 -33.14 -2.17 -10.16
N SER A 12 -32.99 -1.05 -10.89
CA SER A 12 -33.35 -0.91 -12.31
C SER A 12 -33.23 0.53 -12.81
N ALA A 13 -32.41 0.74 -13.86
CA ALA A 13 -32.66 1.69 -14.95
C ALA A 13 -31.55 1.60 -16.01
N ARG A 14 -31.57 0.55 -16.84
CA ARG A 14 -30.78 0.50 -18.08
C ARG A 14 -31.45 1.42 -19.11
N ARG A 15 -30.75 2.41 -19.65
CA ARG A 15 -31.14 3.08 -20.91
C ARG A 15 -30.05 2.92 -21.96
N THR A 16 -30.33 2.07 -22.93
CA THR A 16 -29.75 2.11 -24.27
C THR A 16 -30.27 3.33 -25.01
N GLN A 17 -29.40 3.99 -25.77
CA GLN A 17 -29.80 4.71 -26.97
C GLN A 17 -28.65 4.65 -27.99
N SER A 18 -28.96 4.18 -29.19
CA SER A 18 -28.04 4.01 -30.31
C SER A 18 -28.44 4.93 -31.45
N ASP A 19 -27.44 5.26 -32.28
CA ASP A 19 -27.52 5.74 -33.66
C ASP A 19 -28.35 7.00 -33.97
N GLU A 20 -27.67 8.07 -34.43
CA GLU A 20 -27.86 8.49 -35.82
C GLU A 20 -26.60 9.19 -36.39
N VAL A 21 -26.43 9.06 -37.71
CA VAL A 21 -25.33 9.63 -38.51
C VAL A 21 -25.94 10.58 -39.53
N THR A 22 -25.34 11.76 -39.80
CA THR A 22 -25.02 12.26 -41.16
C THR A 22 -24.38 13.66 -41.16
N ARG A 23 -23.51 13.87 -42.16
CA ARG A 23 -22.64 15.02 -42.48
C ARG A 23 -23.41 16.28 -42.94
N LEU A 24 -22.68 17.41 -42.98
CA LEU A 24 -22.45 18.38 -44.10
C LEU A 24 -22.02 19.75 -43.50
N PHE A 25 -21.27 20.66 -44.16
CA PHE A 25 -20.65 20.71 -45.49
C PHE A 25 -19.14 21.07 -45.43
N ASN A 26 -18.42 20.64 -46.46
CA ASN A 26 -17.12 21.06 -46.99
C ASN A 26 -16.79 22.57 -47.01
N THR A 27 -15.48 22.87 -47.02
CA THR A 27 -14.89 23.71 -48.09
C THR A 27 -13.50 23.15 -48.45
N GLU A 28 -13.32 22.79 -49.72
CA GLU A 28 -12.06 22.28 -50.29
C GLU A 28 -11.26 23.42 -50.96
N GLN A 29 -9.94 23.26 -51.08
CA GLN A 29 -9.21 23.16 -52.38
C GLN A 29 -7.68 23.10 -52.12
N LEU A 30 -6.99 22.03 -52.56
CA LEU A 30 -6.19 21.90 -53.81
C LEU A 30 -4.89 22.76 -53.81
N ALA A 31 -3.73 22.32 -54.33
CA ALA A 31 -3.35 21.07 -55.00
C ALA A 31 -1.82 20.80 -54.87
N SER A 32 -1.35 19.67 -55.44
CA SER A 32 0.03 19.14 -55.31
C SER A 32 0.97 19.43 -56.49
N HIS A 33 2.30 19.41 -56.22
CA HIS A 33 3.44 19.13 -57.15
C HIS A 33 3.73 20.16 -58.29
N LYS A 34 4.96 20.47 -58.74
CA LYS A 34 6.28 19.80 -58.74
C LYS A 34 7.39 20.76 -59.25
N SER A 35 8.64 20.53 -58.79
CA SER A 35 9.95 20.76 -59.45
C SER A 35 10.48 22.16 -59.79
N GLY A 36 11.74 22.46 -59.38
CA GLY A 36 12.43 23.70 -59.81
C GLY A 36 13.87 24.02 -59.34
N VAL A 37 14.79 23.06 -59.22
CA VAL A 37 16.29 23.21 -59.25
C VAL A 37 17.00 24.09 -58.17
N PRO A 38 18.19 23.71 -57.63
CA PRO A 38 18.79 24.35 -56.45
C PRO A 38 19.92 25.35 -56.76
N THR A 39 20.28 26.18 -55.76
CA THR A 39 21.64 26.72 -55.62
C THR A 39 22.15 26.61 -54.18
N THR A 40 23.41 26.23 -54.05
CA THR A 40 24.17 26.04 -52.81
C THR A 40 25.14 27.19 -52.58
N GLY A 41 25.57 27.44 -51.34
CA GLY A 41 26.56 28.49 -51.05
C GLY A 41 27.04 28.52 -49.60
N SER A 42 27.95 27.62 -49.25
CA SER A 42 28.65 27.61 -47.95
C SER A 42 30.06 28.20 -48.06
N SER A 43 30.63 28.48 -46.89
CA SER A 43 32.07 28.48 -46.55
C SER A 43 32.92 29.75 -46.75
N ALA A 44 33.27 30.35 -45.60
CA ALA A 44 34.60 30.30 -44.98
C ALA A 44 35.83 31.06 -45.55
N ASN A 45 36.58 31.61 -44.59
CA ASN A 45 38.05 31.67 -44.50
C ASN A 45 38.89 32.72 -45.28
N SER A 46 39.35 33.70 -44.48
CA SER A 46 40.77 33.89 -44.08
C SER A 46 41.79 34.65 -44.96
N VAL A 47 42.82 35.12 -44.26
CA VAL A 47 44.11 35.68 -44.72
C VAL A 47 44.08 36.99 -45.53
N SER A 48 44.54 38.07 -44.88
CA SER A 48 45.12 39.23 -45.55
C SER A 48 46.64 39.18 -45.41
N SER A 49 47.37 39.22 -46.53
CA SER A 49 48.83 39.32 -46.53
C SER A 49 49.31 40.37 -47.53
N LYS A 50 50.06 41.33 -46.99
CA LYS A 50 51.19 42.07 -47.59
C LYS A 50 51.09 42.64 -49.03
N ASN A 51 51.48 43.92 -49.05
CA ASN A 51 52.48 44.55 -49.93
C ASN A 51 52.03 45.20 -51.26
N LYS A 52 52.31 46.53 -51.30
CA LYS A 52 53.10 47.24 -52.35
C LYS A 52 52.50 47.30 -53.78
N SER A 53 52.72 48.35 -54.57
CA SER A 53 53.49 49.60 -54.41
C SER A 53 53.33 50.44 -55.68
N ASN A 54 53.12 51.78 -55.56
CA ASN A 54 53.52 52.79 -56.56
C ASN A 54 52.82 52.73 -57.96
N SER A 55 52.71 53.79 -58.77
CA SER A 55 53.06 55.22 -58.58
C SER A 55 52.48 56.09 -59.71
N LYS A 56 52.40 57.42 -59.46
CA LYS A 56 52.61 58.55 -60.42
C LYS A 56 51.56 58.73 -61.54
N LYS A 57 50.84 59.87 -61.57
CA LYS A 57 51.14 61.14 -62.30
C LYS A 57 50.85 61.03 -63.82
N LEU A 58 50.26 62.01 -64.53
CA LEU A 58 50.08 63.46 -64.27
C LEU A 58 49.02 64.09 -65.20
N ALA A 59 48.23 65.08 -64.69
CA ALA A 59 47.59 66.22 -65.42
C ALA A 59 46.56 65.93 -66.55
N PHE A 60 45.65 66.83 -66.99
CA PHE A 60 45.67 68.31 -67.00
C PHE A 60 44.28 68.95 -67.31
N LYS A 61 44.02 70.21 -66.87
CA LYS A 61 42.91 71.16 -67.26
C LYS A 61 41.43 70.74 -66.99
N SER A 62 40.45 71.62 -66.77
CA SER A 62 40.38 73.09 -66.49
C SER A 62 38.98 73.52 -65.99
N HIS A 63 38.90 74.65 -65.25
CA HIS A 63 37.83 75.67 -65.00
C HIS A 63 36.36 75.48 -65.51
N SER A 64 35.28 76.10 -64.98
CA SER A 64 35.04 77.21 -64.01
C SER A 64 33.52 77.37 -63.67
N LYS A 65 33.16 77.97 -62.52
CA LYS A 65 31.95 78.83 -62.25
C LYS A 65 31.80 79.25 -60.76
N GLU A 66 30.81 80.08 -60.36
CA GLU A 66 30.87 81.57 -60.35
C GLU A 66 29.52 82.26 -60.03
N SER A 67 29.36 82.92 -58.86
CA SER A 67 28.39 84.04 -58.53
C SER A 67 28.46 84.40 -57.01
N ILE A 68 28.83 85.63 -56.56
CA ILE A 68 28.11 86.94 -56.41
C ILE A 68 27.31 87.07 -55.07
N PRO A 69 27.19 88.25 -54.37
CA PRO A 69 27.83 89.60 -54.43
C PRO A 69 28.67 89.96 -53.15
N ALA A 70 29.30 91.12 -52.88
CA ALA A 70 29.61 92.39 -53.59
C ALA A 70 28.89 93.74 -53.20
N ASN A 71 29.25 94.40 -52.07
CA ASN A 71 29.32 95.89 -51.91
C ASN A 71 30.11 96.26 -50.61
N SER A 72 31.31 96.85 -50.61
CA SER A 72 31.77 98.23 -50.93
C SER A 72 31.79 99.20 -49.74
N ASP A 73 33.00 99.62 -49.30
CA ASP A 73 33.31 101.04 -49.02
C ASP A 73 34.85 101.29 -48.92
N SER A 74 35.28 102.55 -48.71
CA SER A 74 36.53 103.07 -49.28
C SER A 74 37.55 103.74 -48.32
N ARG A 75 38.84 103.45 -48.58
CA ARG A 75 40.10 104.23 -48.33
C ARG A 75 40.25 105.08 -47.04
N LYS A 76 41.33 104.80 -46.27
CA LYS A 76 42.55 105.66 -46.13
C LYS A 76 43.64 105.06 -45.21
N LEU A 77 44.89 105.47 -45.41
CA LEU A 77 46.08 105.08 -44.64
C LEU A 77 46.34 106.01 -43.42
N PRO A 78 46.90 105.52 -42.28
CA PRO A 78 47.12 106.33 -41.07
C PRO A 78 48.43 107.14 -41.06
N LYS A 79 48.43 108.25 -40.32
CA LYS A 79 49.52 109.25 -40.24
C LYS A 79 50.35 109.11 -38.95
N TRP A 80 51.38 108.27 -38.91
CA TRP A 80 52.19 108.08 -37.68
C TRP A 80 53.69 108.48 -37.78
N LEU A 81 54.15 108.99 -38.93
CA LEU A 81 55.55 109.37 -39.16
C LEU A 81 55.85 110.88 -39.05
N THR A 82 54.95 111.68 -38.44
CA THR A 82 55.05 113.15 -38.43
C THR A 82 54.67 113.80 -37.09
N SER A 83 55.02 113.19 -35.95
CA SER A 83 54.83 113.80 -34.62
C SER A 83 56.11 113.80 -33.76
N TRP A 84 56.53 115.00 -33.36
CA TRP A 84 57.76 115.25 -32.58
C TRP A 84 57.65 114.83 -31.10
N VAL A 85 56.43 114.57 -30.60
CA VAL A 85 56.18 114.12 -29.22
C VAL A 85 56.69 112.70 -28.97
N LEU A 86 56.83 111.87 -30.01
CA LEU A 86 57.32 110.49 -29.91
C LEU A 86 58.82 110.40 -29.56
N TRP A 87 59.62 111.43 -29.86
CA TRP A 87 61.03 111.50 -29.44
C TRP A 87 61.21 112.05 -28.03
N ALA A 88 60.23 112.79 -27.50
CA ALA A 88 60.26 113.29 -26.12
C ALA A 88 59.92 112.20 -25.09
N PHE A 89 59.01 111.26 -25.42
CA PHE A 89 58.64 110.17 -24.52
C PHE A 89 59.74 109.09 -24.39
N LEU A 90 60.54 108.89 -25.44
CA LEU A 90 61.58 107.85 -25.48
C LEU A 90 62.81 108.18 -24.61
N LEU A 91 63.00 109.46 -24.26
CA LEU A 91 64.11 109.95 -23.44
C LEU A 91 63.81 110.00 -21.92
N ALA A 92 62.56 109.73 -21.52
CA ALA A 92 62.11 109.79 -20.12
C ALA A 92 61.84 108.41 -19.46
N PHE A 93 61.81 107.32 -20.24
CA PHE A 93 61.29 106.01 -19.76
C PHE A 93 62.32 104.87 -19.69
N ILE A 94 63.61 105.17 -19.84
CA ILE A 94 64.69 104.15 -19.91
C ILE A 94 65.30 103.75 -18.54
N PRO A 95 65.35 104.57 -17.46
CA PRO A 95 65.95 104.14 -16.19
C PRO A 95 65.13 103.12 -15.35
N GLY A 96 63.84 102.91 -15.64
CA GLY A 96 62.92 102.22 -14.73
C GLY A 96 62.84 100.69 -14.83
N THR A 97 63.22 100.10 -15.96
CA THR A 97 62.90 98.68 -16.27
C THR A 97 63.94 97.67 -15.82
N ILE A 98 65.16 98.11 -15.50
CA ILE A 98 66.27 97.22 -15.09
C ILE A 98 66.05 96.68 -13.66
N GLY A 99 65.42 97.44 -12.77
CA GLY A 99 65.17 97.03 -11.38
C GLY A 99 64.17 95.86 -11.24
N PHE A 100 63.13 95.81 -12.09
CA PHE A 100 62.12 94.75 -12.02
C PHE A 100 62.61 93.40 -12.57
N MET A 101 63.49 93.41 -13.59
CA MET A 101 64.05 92.16 -14.13
C MET A 101 65.04 91.49 -13.17
N ALA A 102 65.76 92.26 -12.36
CA ALA A 102 66.66 91.74 -11.33
C ALA A 102 65.90 90.98 -10.21
N MET A 103 64.72 91.47 -9.81
CA MET A 103 63.92 90.83 -8.76
C MET A 103 63.28 89.51 -9.22
N ALA A 104 62.88 89.42 -10.50
CA ALA A 104 62.29 88.20 -11.07
C ALA A 104 63.28 87.03 -11.21
N ILE A 105 64.59 87.31 -11.27
CA ILE A 105 65.64 86.28 -11.34
C ILE A 105 65.97 85.71 -9.95
N LEU A 106 65.80 86.48 -8.88
CA LEU A 106 66.04 86.04 -7.49
C LEU A 106 64.94 85.14 -6.92
N LEU A 107 63.72 85.18 -7.47
CA LEU A 107 62.59 84.31 -7.07
C LEU A 107 62.46 83.06 -7.96
N LYS A 108 63.37 82.87 -8.93
CA LYS A 108 63.37 81.69 -9.79
C LYS A 108 64.21 80.59 -9.14
N LEU A 109 63.55 79.72 -8.37
CA LEU A 109 64.12 78.46 -7.90
C LEU A 109 64.80 77.73 -9.07
N PRO A 110 66.00 77.13 -8.88
CA PRO A 110 66.66 76.40 -9.95
C PRO A 110 65.75 75.28 -10.44
N SER A 111 65.56 75.22 -11.75
CA SER A 111 64.70 74.23 -12.40
C SER A 111 65.12 72.82 -12.02
N ALA A 112 64.16 72.02 -11.54
CA ALA A 112 64.35 70.60 -11.28
C ALA A 112 64.98 69.91 -12.50
N PRO A 113 65.91 68.96 -12.30
CA PRO A 113 66.62 68.33 -13.41
C PRO A 113 65.65 67.59 -14.33
N ASN A 114 65.85 67.70 -15.65
CA ASN A 114 65.08 66.97 -16.66
C ASN A 114 65.44 65.46 -16.60
N CYS A 115 64.86 64.74 -15.65
CA CYS A 115 65.09 63.32 -15.41
C CYS A 115 65.03 62.40 -16.65
N PRO A 116 64.22 62.65 -17.70
CA PRO A 116 64.23 61.83 -18.91
C PRO A 116 65.49 61.93 -19.78
N SER A 117 66.37 62.92 -19.56
CA SER A 117 67.50 63.23 -20.46
C SER A 117 68.88 63.19 -19.77
N ILE A 118 69.04 62.39 -18.71
CA ILE A 118 70.26 62.33 -17.88
C ILE A 118 71.13 61.15 -18.27
N PHE A 119 72.44 61.37 -18.40
CA PHE A 119 73.42 60.29 -18.57
C PHE A 119 73.81 59.68 -17.22
N TRP A 120 73.14 58.59 -16.84
CA TRP A 120 73.24 57.97 -15.51
C TRP A 120 74.67 57.71 -14.97
N PRO A 121 75.68 57.29 -15.77
CA PRO A 121 77.03 57.08 -15.26
C PRO A 121 77.72 58.32 -14.67
N LEU A 122 77.27 59.54 -15.03
CA LEU A 122 77.79 60.81 -14.51
C LEU A 122 76.79 61.53 -13.58
N ALA A 123 75.62 60.96 -13.32
CA ALA A 123 74.62 61.55 -12.44
C ALA A 123 75.03 61.42 -10.97
N SER A 124 75.03 62.52 -10.23
CA SER A 124 75.27 62.51 -8.78
C SER A 124 74.17 61.74 -8.04
N ALA A 125 74.49 61.22 -6.85
CA ALA A 125 73.52 60.49 -6.04
C ALA A 125 72.29 61.33 -5.67
N SER A 126 72.44 62.65 -5.45
CA SER A 126 71.32 63.57 -5.20
C SER A 126 70.39 63.71 -6.42
N VAL A 127 70.93 63.72 -7.63
CA VAL A 127 70.15 63.75 -8.88
C VAL A 127 69.46 62.40 -9.12
N ARG A 128 70.13 61.28 -8.81
CA ARG A 128 69.53 59.95 -8.86
C ARG A 128 68.36 59.80 -7.87
N MET A 129 68.54 60.23 -6.62
CA MET A 129 67.48 60.23 -5.60
C MET A 129 66.29 61.10 -6.03
N HIS A 130 66.51 62.35 -6.41
CA HIS A 130 65.43 63.24 -6.81
C HIS A 130 64.67 62.73 -8.05
N CYS A 131 65.37 62.17 -9.03
CA CYS A 131 64.71 61.55 -10.20
C CYS A 131 64.02 60.22 -9.88
N ALA A 132 64.47 59.50 -8.85
CA ALA A 132 63.78 58.33 -8.32
C ALA A 132 62.50 58.71 -7.55
N GLU A 133 62.54 59.76 -6.72
CA GLU A 133 61.34 60.36 -6.09
C GLU A 133 60.29 60.76 -7.15
N VAL A 134 60.72 61.44 -8.21
CA VAL A 134 59.85 61.85 -9.33
C VAL A 134 59.30 60.64 -10.12
N ALA A 135 60.04 59.54 -10.23
CA ALA A 135 59.52 58.31 -10.80
C ALA A 135 58.50 57.63 -9.86
N ALA A 136 58.84 57.46 -8.58
CA ALA A 136 57.98 56.86 -7.57
C ALA A 136 56.65 57.62 -7.37
N SER A 137 56.66 58.95 -7.52
CA SER A 137 55.46 59.80 -7.41
C SER A 137 54.36 59.54 -8.45
N LYS A 138 54.61 58.69 -9.46
CA LYS A 138 53.60 58.24 -10.43
C LYS A 138 52.82 57.01 -9.98
N GLU A 139 53.27 56.35 -8.91
CA GLU A 139 52.55 55.24 -8.24
C GLU A 139 52.19 54.05 -9.16
N THR A 140 53.00 53.79 -10.20
CA THR A 140 52.88 52.59 -11.03
C THR A 140 53.99 51.59 -10.70
N VAL A 141 53.72 50.28 -10.81
CA VAL A 141 54.72 49.21 -10.65
C VAL A 141 55.97 49.50 -11.49
N LYS A 142 55.80 49.94 -12.75
CA LYS A 142 56.90 50.22 -13.66
C LYS A 142 57.76 51.41 -13.19
N ASP A 143 57.14 52.51 -12.80
CA ASP A 143 57.85 53.71 -12.40
C ASP A 143 58.47 53.58 -10.99
N LEU A 144 57.86 52.81 -10.09
CA LEU A 144 58.45 52.44 -8.79
C LEU A 144 59.66 51.51 -8.94
N LEU A 145 59.59 50.48 -9.80
CA LEU A 145 60.74 49.65 -10.12
C LEU A 145 61.86 50.47 -10.79
N GLN A 146 61.50 51.44 -11.64
CA GLN A 146 62.46 52.40 -12.19
C GLN A 146 63.11 53.25 -11.09
N ALA A 147 62.34 53.78 -10.14
CA ALA A 147 62.87 54.55 -9.01
C ALA A 147 63.92 53.76 -8.22
N ILE A 148 63.62 52.50 -7.90
CA ILE A 148 64.54 51.58 -7.20
C ILE A 148 65.80 51.32 -8.03
N ASP A 149 65.67 51.08 -9.35
CA ASP A 149 66.81 50.80 -10.24
C ASP A 149 67.83 51.95 -10.31
N LEU A 150 67.36 53.20 -10.24
CA LEU A 150 68.21 54.39 -10.26
C LEU A 150 69.10 54.52 -9.02
N VAL A 151 68.67 53.99 -7.87
CA VAL A 151 69.34 54.19 -6.56
C VAL A 151 70.04 52.95 -6.03
N LYS A 152 69.58 51.73 -6.38
CA LYS A 152 70.14 50.46 -5.87
C LYS A 152 71.65 50.27 -6.11
N ASN A 153 72.16 50.88 -7.19
CA ASN A 153 73.56 50.75 -7.62
C ASN A 153 74.49 51.79 -6.95
N LEU A 154 74.05 52.46 -5.88
CA LEU A 154 74.86 53.42 -5.12
C LEU A 154 75.66 52.72 -4.00
N PRO A 155 76.94 53.09 -3.75
CA PRO A 155 77.78 52.44 -2.74
C PRO A 155 77.19 52.49 -1.32
N GLU A 156 77.46 51.44 -0.53
CA GLU A 156 77.01 51.35 0.87
C GLU A 156 77.57 52.44 1.78
N ASN A 157 78.77 52.96 1.48
CA ASN A 157 79.43 54.02 2.24
C ASN A 157 78.97 55.45 1.86
N HIS A 158 77.85 55.61 1.15
CA HIS A 158 77.38 56.89 0.66
C HIS A 158 76.67 57.72 1.77
N PRO A 159 76.88 59.06 1.87
CA PRO A 159 76.27 59.89 2.92
C PRO A 159 74.73 59.87 2.97
N LEU A 160 74.06 59.58 1.85
CA LEU A 160 72.59 59.45 1.79
C LEU A 160 72.10 58.00 1.97
N ARG A 161 72.93 57.04 2.41
CA ARG A 161 72.56 55.61 2.41
C ARG A 161 71.29 55.32 3.22
N ALA A 162 71.16 55.88 4.42
CA ALA A 162 69.96 55.71 5.24
C ALA A 162 68.67 56.25 4.57
N GLU A 163 68.77 57.28 3.73
CA GLU A 163 67.63 57.82 2.98
C GLU A 163 67.30 56.95 1.76
N ILE A 164 68.33 56.44 1.07
CA ILE A 164 68.20 55.47 -0.03
C ILE A 164 67.51 54.21 0.49
N ASP A 165 67.96 53.65 1.62
CA ASP A 165 67.37 52.44 2.22
C ASP A 165 65.91 52.64 2.61
N ARG A 166 65.59 53.76 3.27
CA ARG A 166 64.21 54.12 3.61
C ARG A 166 63.32 54.24 2.38
N SER A 167 63.79 54.94 1.35
CA SER A 167 63.06 55.13 0.10
C SER A 167 62.87 53.81 -0.66
N MET A 168 63.90 52.96 -0.73
CA MET A 168 63.79 51.64 -1.37
C MET A 168 62.81 50.72 -0.62
N GLU A 169 62.81 50.74 0.72
CA GLU A 169 61.83 49.99 1.50
C GLU A 169 60.40 50.51 1.25
N GLU A 170 60.19 51.83 1.27
CA GLU A 170 58.88 52.44 1.02
C GLU A 170 58.36 52.13 -0.40
N TRP A 171 59.18 52.30 -1.44
CA TRP A 171 58.78 52.03 -2.82
C TRP A 171 58.55 50.53 -3.06
N SER A 172 59.30 49.66 -2.37
CA SER A 172 59.09 48.21 -2.44
C SER A 172 57.78 47.79 -1.77
N ARG A 173 57.42 48.42 -0.64
CA ARG A 173 56.08 48.26 -0.01
C ARG A 173 54.98 48.68 -0.97
N ARG A 174 55.09 49.86 -1.60
CA ARG A 174 54.11 50.34 -2.61
C ARG A 174 53.99 49.39 -3.82
N VAL A 175 55.08 48.77 -4.29
CA VAL A 175 55.02 47.74 -5.36
C VAL A 175 54.29 46.49 -4.89
N LEU A 176 54.47 46.08 -3.63
CA LEU A 176 53.76 44.93 -3.06
C LEU A 176 52.29 45.23 -2.75
N ASP A 177 51.93 46.49 -2.44
CA ASP A 177 50.54 46.92 -2.32
C ASP A 177 49.82 46.81 -3.68
N LEU A 178 50.45 47.29 -4.76
CA LEU A 178 49.93 47.13 -6.13
C LEU A 178 49.87 45.65 -6.58
N ALA A 179 50.87 44.84 -6.22
CA ALA A 179 50.82 43.39 -6.44
C ALA A 179 49.69 42.73 -5.62
N SER A 180 49.40 43.24 -4.43
CA SER A 180 48.30 42.77 -3.60
C SER A 180 46.95 43.04 -4.27
N GLU A 181 46.78 44.09 -5.09
CA GLU A 181 45.56 44.27 -5.89
C GLU A 181 45.33 43.09 -6.84
N SER A 182 46.35 42.66 -7.59
CA SER A 182 46.29 41.45 -8.44
C SER A 182 45.93 40.19 -7.64
N PHE A 183 46.49 40.03 -6.42
CA PHE A 183 46.12 38.92 -5.54
C PHE A 183 44.65 38.98 -5.12
N GLN A 184 44.17 40.17 -4.71
CA GLN A 184 42.78 40.41 -4.29
C GLN A 184 41.78 40.21 -5.44
N GLU A 185 42.20 40.41 -6.70
CA GLU A 185 41.43 40.10 -7.92
C GLU A 185 41.41 38.60 -8.29
N GLY A 186 42.13 37.74 -7.56
CA GLY A 186 42.21 36.30 -7.85
C GLY A 186 43.38 35.90 -8.76
N LYS A 187 44.33 36.80 -9.02
CA LYS A 187 45.47 36.58 -9.92
C LYS A 187 46.77 36.37 -9.12
N LEU A 188 46.81 35.30 -8.33
CA LEU A 188 47.95 34.98 -7.45
C LEU A 188 49.30 34.98 -8.19
N GLU A 189 49.38 34.34 -9.36
CA GLU A 189 50.65 34.24 -10.09
C GLU A 189 51.11 35.60 -10.65
N GLU A 190 50.18 36.49 -11.04
CA GLU A 190 50.52 37.85 -11.47
C GLU A 190 51.06 38.68 -10.28
N ALA A 191 50.44 38.56 -9.11
CA ALA A 191 50.93 39.18 -7.87
C ALA A 191 52.34 38.71 -7.50
N ILE A 192 52.60 37.40 -7.58
CA ILE A 192 53.92 36.81 -7.33
C ILE A 192 54.94 37.28 -8.38
N GLU A 193 54.55 37.38 -9.66
CA GLU A 193 55.44 37.88 -10.71
C GLU A 193 55.80 39.36 -10.51
N ILE A 194 54.85 40.20 -10.09
CA ILE A 194 55.11 41.61 -9.76
C ILE A 194 56.06 41.71 -8.56
N ALA A 195 55.78 40.98 -7.47
CA ALA A 195 56.61 40.97 -6.27
C ALA A 195 58.06 40.54 -6.55
N ARG A 196 58.26 39.54 -7.42
CA ARG A 196 59.58 39.02 -7.83
C ARG A 196 60.40 39.96 -8.73
N LYS A 197 59.85 41.08 -9.19
CA LYS A 197 60.61 42.09 -9.97
C LYS A 197 61.42 43.03 -9.07
N LEU A 198 61.19 43.01 -7.76
CA LEU A 198 61.96 43.77 -6.77
C LEU A 198 63.39 43.21 -6.62
N PRO A 199 64.40 44.04 -6.27
CA PRO A 199 65.76 43.55 -6.02
C PRO A 199 65.85 42.59 -4.84
N THR A 200 66.86 41.72 -4.86
CA THR A 200 67.12 40.72 -3.82
C THR A 200 68.13 41.21 -2.77
N ASP A 201 68.15 42.50 -2.44
CA ASP A 201 69.06 43.03 -1.41
C ASP A 201 68.51 42.78 0.01
N VAL A 202 69.40 42.91 1.00
CA VAL A 202 69.29 42.19 2.28
C VAL A 202 68.15 42.68 3.18
N SER A 203 67.63 43.90 2.98
CA SER A 203 66.53 44.48 3.76
C SER A 203 65.14 44.21 3.15
N VAL A 204 65.00 44.28 1.82
CA VAL A 204 63.71 44.18 1.12
C VAL A 204 63.33 42.74 0.80
N SER A 205 64.30 41.88 0.46
CA SER A 205 64.08 40.48 0.06
C SER A 205 63.20 39.69 1.04
N LYS A 206 63.49 39.77 2.34
CA LYS A 206 62.70 39.09 3.37
C LYS A 206 61.22 39.52 3.36
N LEU A 207 60.95 40.81 3.17
CA LEU A 207 59.60 41.37 3.15
C LEU A 207 58.81 40.84 1.94
N VAL A 208 59.47 40.71 0.79
CA VAL A 208 58.90 40.11 -0.43
C VAL A 208 58.58 38.62 -0.22
N ASP A 209 59.51 37.85 0.35
CA ASP A 209 59.31 36.42 0.60
C ASP A 209 58.21 36.17 1.64
N ASP A 210 58.19 36.91 2.75
CA ASP A 210 57.15 36.83 3.79
C ASP A 210 55.75 37.12 3.19
N GLN A 211 55.64 38.12 2.30
CA GLN A 211 54.37 38.48 1.64
C GLN A 211 53.93 37.42 0.61
N ILE A 212 54.84 36.92 -0.23
CA ILE A 212 54.54 35.83 -1.19
C ILE A 212 54.08 34.57 -0.45
N ASN A 213 54.71 34.23 0.68
CA ASN A 213 54.32 33.11 1.50
C ASN A 213 52.95 33.32 2.15
N SER A 214 52.63 34.54 2.61
CA SER A 214 51.30 34.90 3.11
C SER A 214 50.19 34.69 2.06
N TRP A 215 50.40 35.17 0.84
CA TRP A 215 49.45 34.97 -0.26
C TRP A 215 49.25 33.50 -0.59
N ARG A 216 50.33 32.71 -0.71
CA ARG A 216 50.28 31.27 -0.99
C ARG A 216 49.56 30.48 0.11
N LEU A 217 49.85 30.78 1.38
CA LEU A 217 49.18 30.14 2.52
C LEU A 217 47.69 30.48 2.56
N THR A 218 47.32 31.72 2.25
CA THR A 218 45.92 32.15 2.19
C THR A 218 45.18 31.49 1.03
N TRP A 219 45.83 31.38 -0.13
CA TRP A 219 45.29 30.72 -1.32
C TRP A 219 45.07 29.21 -1.11
N SER A 220 46.08 28.50 -0.59
CA SER A 220 45.96 27.06 -0.29
C SER A 220 44.81 26.79 0.68
N LYS A 221 44.70 27.58 1.77
CA LYS A 221 43.57 27.47 2.71
C LYS A 221 42.22 27.70 2.04
N ALA A 222 42.14 28.63 1.09
CA ALA A 222 40.91 28.90 0.35
C ALA A 222 40.50 27.72 -0.53
N GLU A 223 41.45 27.13 -1.26
CA GLU A 223 41.22 25.93 -2.06
C GLU A 223 40.82 24.72 -1.21
N ASP A 224 41.45 24.55 -0.04
CA ASP A 224 41.15 23.45 0.88
C ASP A 224 39.74 23.58 1.47
N ILE A 225 39.34 24.80 1.87
CA ILE A 225 37.96 25.11 2.30
C ILE A 225 36.96 24.83 1.17
N TYR A 226 37.29 25.20 -0.07
CA TYR A 226 36.42 24.97 -1.23
C TYR A 226 36.21 23.46 -1.47
N LYS A 227 37.30 22.67 -1.45
CA LYS A 227 37.25 21.20 -1.61
C LYS A 227 36.48 20.52 -0.46
N GLU A 228 36.71 20.93 0.79
CA GLU A 228 35.99 20.44 1.97
C GLU A 228 34.47 20.67 1.82
N ALA A 229 34.06 21.83 1.31
CA ALA A 229 32.64 22.11 1.05
C ALA A 229 32.06 21.25 -0.09
N GLU A 230 32.83 20.96 -1.15
CA GLU A 230 32.40 20.03 -2.20
C GLU A 230 32.23 18.59 -1.69
N GLU A 231 33.11 18.11 -0.82
CA GLU A 231 33.01 16.78 -0.23
C GLU A 231 31.78 16.66 0.67
N GLU A 232 31.52 17.65 1.52
CA GLU A 232 30.30 17.70 2.33
C GLU A 232 29.02 17.80 1.46
N MET A 233 29.06 18.46 0.29
CA MET A 233 27.96 18.41 -0.70
C MET A 233 27.75 17.00 -1.30
N ARG A 234 28.83 16.31 -1.70
CA ARG A 234 28.74 14.92 -2.20
C ARG A 234 28.14 13.98 -1.15
N GLU A 235 28.43 14.23 0.13
CA GLU A 235 27.87 13.49 1.27
C GLU A 235 26.49 13.97 1.75
N GLN A 236 25.82 14.86 1.00
CA GLN A 236 24.49 15.41 1.33
C GLN A 236 24.43 16.16 2.68
N ARG A 237 25.58 16.66 3.15
CA ARG A 237 25.73 17.37 4.44
C ARG A 237 25.64 18.87 4.25
N TRP A 238 24.46 19.34 3.85
CA TRP A 238 24.21 20.73 3.41
C TRP A 238 24.60 21.79 4.43
N ASN A 239 24.29 21.54 5.71
CA ASN A 239 24.59 22.48 6.79
C ASN A 239 26.10 22.60 7.01
N GLN A 240 26.83 21.49 6.90
CA GLN A 240 28.29 21.44 7.01
C GLN A 240 28.93 22.15 5.82
N ALA A 241 28.50 21.86 4.59
CA ALA A 241 28.99 22.55 3.39
C ALA A 241 28.83 24.08 3.49
N PHE A 242 27.68 24.57 3.99
CA PHE A 242 27.45 26.01 4.23
C PHE A 242 28.32 26.58 5.36
N MET A 243 28.51 25.84 6.45
CA MET A 243 29.39 26.26 7.55
C MET A 243 30.87 26.27 7.13
N VAL A 244 31.26 25.39 6.21
CA VAL A 244 32.60 25.36 5.60
C VAL A 244 32.77 26.53 4.61
N SER A 245 31.83 26.76 3.70
CA SER A 245 31.91 27.88 2.75
C SER A 245 32.00 29.24 3.46
N ALA A 246 31.29 29.42 4.58
CA ALA A 246 31.38 30.61 5.42
C ALA A 246 32.78 30.88 6.02
N LYS A 247 33.70 29.90 6.02
CA LYS A 247 35.12 30.12 6.36
C LYS A 247 35.81 31.03 5.33
N LEU A 248 35.41 31.01 4.05
CA LEU A 248 35.98 31.86 2.99
C LEU A 248 35.78 33.36 3.27
N LEU A 249 34.67 33.74 3.89
CA LEU A 249 34.35 35.13 4.28
C LEU A 249 35.35 35.74 5.26
N ARG A 250 36.19 34.91 5.90
CA ARG A 250 37.21 35.33 6.89
C ARG A 250 38.62 35.36 6.32
N LEU A 251 38.79 35.02 5.04
CA LEU A 251 40.09 35.07 4.37
C LEU A 251 40.38 36.49 3.89
N ASP A 252 41.63 36.90 3.99
CA ASP A 252 42.11 38.21 3.53
C ASP A 252 42.31 38.24 2.00
N ASN A 253 41.26 37.89 1.26
CA ASN A 253 41.24 37.88 -0.20
C ASN A 253 39.82 38.09 -0.74
N ARG A 254 39.59 39.20 -1.46
CA ARG A 254 38.28 39.61 -1.99
C ARG A 254 37.71 38.63 -3.03
N PHE A 255 38.55 38.08 -3.90
CA PHE A 255 38.12 37.06 -4.87
C PHE A 255 37.58 35.80 -4.18
N TRP A 256 38.27 35.30 -3.14
CA TRP A 256 37.80 34.15 -2.38
C TRP A 256 36.61 34.46 -1.45
N SER A 257 36.61 35.61 -0.79
CA SER A 257 35.56 36.02 0.15
C SER A 257 34.29 36.60 -0.49
N SER A 258 34.29 36.86 -1.81
CA SER A 258 33.09 37.24 -2.56
C SER A 258 32.88 36.31 -3.75
N VAL A 259 33.64 36.45 -4.83
CA VAL A 259 33.37 35.75 -6.10
C VAL A 259 33.27 34.23 -5.93
N LYS A 260 34.26 33.60 -5.27
CA LYS A 260 34.23 32.14 -5.04
C LYS A 260 33.31 31.72 -3.91
N TYR A 261 33.05 32.57 -2.92
CA TYR A 261 32.03 32.32 -1.91
C TYR A 261 30.63 32.27 -2.53
N ASP A 262 30.29 33.25 -3.38
CA ASP A 262 29.00 33.34 -4.07
C ASP A 262 28.80 32.17 -5.05
N GLU A 263 29.84 31.80 -5.80
CA GLU A 263 29.87 30.59 -6.66
C GLU A 263 29.58 29.32 -5.83
N LEU A 264 30.33 29.10 -4.75
CA LEU A 264 30.19 27.94 -3.88
C LEU A 264 28.81 27.90 -3.19
N ASN A 265 28.30 29.05 -2.74
CA ASN A 265 26.97 29.14 -2.14
C ASN A 265 25.86 28.77 -3.13
N ASN A 266 25.94 29.23 -4.38
CA ASN A 266 25.00 28.84 -5.43
C ASN A 266 25.06 27.34 -5.74
N LEU A 267 26.27 26.74 -5.73
CA LEU A 267 26.46 25.30 -5.86
C LEU A 267 25.83 24.53 -4.69
N ILE A 268 26.01 24.99 -3.45
CA ILE A 268 25.40 24.39 -2.25
C ILE A 268 23.87 24.43 -2.32
N VAL A 269 23.28 25.57 -2.73
CA VAL A 269 21.82 25.69 -2.89
C VAL A 269 21.31 24.73 -3.97
N THR A 270 21.95 24.70 -5.14
CA THR A 270 21.55 23.82 -6.25
C THR A 270 21.71 22.33 -5.88
N ALA A 271 22.82 21.96 -5.25
CA ALA A 271 23.08 20.58 -4.81
C ALA A 271 22.08 20.13 -3.74
N ARG A 272 21.70 21.05 -2.83
CA ARG A 272 20.64 20.79 -1.85
C ARG A 272 19.28 20.60 -2.52
N GLU A 273 18.89 21.44 -3.47
CA GLU A 273 17.62 21.29 -4.21
C GLU A 273 17.55 19.95 -4.96
N ASP A 274 18.64 19.53 -5.60
CA ASP A 274 18.74 18.22 -6.23
C ASP A 274 18.77 17.06 -5.22
N GLY A 275 19.38 17.27 -4.04
CA GLY A 275 19.31 16.34 -2.91
C GLY A 275 17.90 16.16 -2.37
N GLU A 276 17.13 17.25 -2.26
CA GLU A 276 15.71 17.20 -1.86
C GLU A 276 14.86 16.47 -2.91
N LYS A 277 15.15 16.63 -4.22
CA LYS A 277 14.54 15.81 -5.29
C LYS A 277 14.87 14.33 -5.14
N LEU A 278 16.14 13.97 -4.87
CA LEU A 278 16.55 12.58 -4.68
C LEU A 278 15.87 11.96 -3.45
N ALA A 279 15.88 12.64 -2.30
CA ALA A 279 15.21 12.18 -1.09
C ALA A 279 13.69 12.01 -1.28
N GLN A 280 13.05 12.91 -2.05
CA GLN A 280 11.65 12.74 -2.46
C GLN A 280 11.47 11.50 -3.35
N ALA A 281 12.39 11.25 -4.30
CA ALA A 281 12.38 10.07 -5.15
C ALA A 281 12.46 8.78 -4.31
N GLU A 282 13.43 8.68 -3.41
CA GLU A 282 13.58 7.57 -2.47
C GLU A 282 12.32 7.36 -1.61
N SER A 283 11.65 8.44 -1.19
CA SER A 283 10.40 8.35 -0.43
C SER A 283 9.25 7.75 -1.25
N LEU A 284 9.16 8.07 -2.55
CA LEU A 284 8.17 7.54 -3.48
C LEU A 284 8.48 6.08 -3.86
N ALA A 285 9.77 5.74 -4.00
CA ALA A 285 10.25 4.40 -4.34
C ALA A 285 9.98 3.35 -3.23
N LYS A 286 9.79 3.78 -1.98
CA LYS A 286 9.38 2.94 -0.83
C LYS A 286 7.89 2.55 -0.85
N SER A 287 7.10 3.05 -1.80
CA SER A 287 5.69 2.72 -1.90
C SER A 287 5.45 1.40 -2.67
N ASN A 288 4.39 0.67 -2.30
CA ASN A 288 3.96 -0.54 -3.04
C ASN A 288 3.17 -0.19 -4.33
N ASN A 289 3.42 0.97 -4.96
CA ASN A 289 2.64 1.46 -6.10
C ASN A 289 3.55 1.81 -7.29
N VAL A 290 3.38 1.05 -8.38
CA VAL A 290 4.17 1.19 -9.63
C VAL A 290 4.22 2.64 -10.12
N ASP A 291 3.09 3.35 -10.18
CA ASP A 291 3.03 4.70 -10.73
C ASP A 291 3.73 5.74 -9.83
N GLN A 292 3.92 5.45 -8.54
CA GLN A 292 4.72 6.30 -7.65
C GLN A 292 6.22 6.00 -7.78
N ILE A 293 6.62 4.73 -7.95
CA ILE A 293 8.01 4.36 -8.23
C ILE A 293 8.46 4.89 -9.60
N LEU A 294 7.58 4.89 -10.62
CA LEU A 294 7.85 5.53 -11.91
C LEU A 294 8.06 7.05 -11.78
N LYS A 295 7.34 7.72 -10.87
CA LYS A 295 7.62 9.13 -10.54
C LYS A 295 8.96 9.30 -9.82
N ALA A 296 9.35 8.37 -8.95
CA ALA A 296 10.68 8.36 -8.33
C ALA A 296 11.78 8.30 -9.39
N ILE A 297 11.71 7.34 -10.32
CA ILE A 297 12.65 7.20 -11.44
C ILE A 297 12.72 8.50 -12.24
N LYS A 298 11.58 9.07 -12.64
CA LYS A 298 11.52 10.33 -13.40
C LYS A 298 12.12 11.52 -12.63
N LEU A 299 11.92 11.57 -11.30
CA LEU A 299 12.44 12.63 -10.45
C LEU A 299 13.97 12.53 -10.30
N ALA A 300 14.50 11.33 -10.06
CA ALA A 300 15.94 11.08 -10.03
C ALA A 300 16.61 11.34 -11.39
N GLN A 301 15.97 10.95 -12.50
CA GLN A 301 16.43 11.27 -13.86
C GLN A 301 16.43 12.77 -14.20
N SER A 302 15.71 13.61 -13.43
CA SER A 302 15.68 15.06 -13.64
C SER A 302 16.87 15.80 -13.02
N ILE A 303 17.70 15.13 -12.22
CA ILE A 303 18.91 15.70 -11.60
C ILE A 303 19.99 15.88 -12.68
N ALA A 304 20.57 17.08 -12.74
CA ALA A 304 21.47 17.46 -13.82
C ALA A 304 22.88 16.84 -13.66
N LYS A 305 23.56 16.57 -14.79
CA LYS A 305 24.89 15.90 -14.82
C LYS A 305 26.02 16.67 -14.10
N ASN A 306 25.85 17.97 -13.91
CA ASN A 306 26.77 18.85 -13.19
C ASN A 306 26.47 18.94 -11.68
N SER A 307 25.43 18.27 -11.20
CA SER A 307 25.06 18.23 -9.79
C SER A 307 25.94 17.26 -9.01
N TYR A 308 26.40 17.64 -7.81
CA TYR A 308 27.18 16.75 -6.92
C TYR A 308 26.39 15.50 -6.48
N ILE A 309 25.06 15.49 -6.65
CA ILE A 309 24.17 14.37 -6.33
C ILE A 309 23.87 13.47 -7.53
N TYR A 310 24.28 13.84 -8.75
CA TYR A 310 24.00 13.07 -9.96
C TYR A 310 24.43 11.60 -9.85
N GLN A 311 25.61 11.32 -9.29
CA GLN A 311 26.10 9.94 -9.13
C GLN A 311 25.16 9.11 -8.23
N LYS A 312 24.85 9.59 -7.01
CA LYS A 312 23.93 8.90 -6.09
C LYS A 312 22.53 8.71 -6.70
N ALA A 313 22.08 9.66 -7.52
CA ALA A 313 20.83 9.51 -8.27
C ALA A 313 20.91 8.42 -9.36
N GLN A 314 22.02 8.29 -10.09
CA GLN A 314 22.21 7.21 -11.06
C GLN A 314 22.34 5.83 -10.39
N GLU A 315 22.90 5.76 -9.18
CA GLU A 315 23.00 4.52 -8.39
C GLU A 315 21.61 4.07 -7.88
N ALA A 316 20.72 5.00 -7.52
CA ALA A 316 19.38 4.70 -7.01
C ALA A 316 18.34 4.30 -8.09
N ILE A 317 18.47 4.79 -9.34
CA ILE A 317 17.50 4.52 -10.41
C ILE A 317 17.35 3.00 -10.71
N PRO A 318 18.43 2.19 -10.82
CA PRO A 318 18.37 0.74 -10.88
C PRO A 318 17.58 0.10 -9.73
N GLU A 319 17.83 0.50 -8.48
CA GLU A 319 17.11 -0.03 -7.32
C GLU A 319 15.61 0.23 -7.40
N PHE A 320 15.20 1.42 -7.85
CA PHE A 320 13.79 1.75 -8.05
C PHE A 320 13.14 0.85 -9.11
N GLY A 321 13.85 0.50 -10.19
CA GLY A 321 13.34 -0.44 -11.18
C GLY A 321 13.27 -1.89 -10.67
N LEU A 322 14.23 -2.33 -9.85
CA LEU A 322 14.18 -3.63 -9.17
C LEU A 322 12.96 -3.73 -8.23
N ASN A 323 12.61 -2.65 -7.51
CA ASN A 323 11.38 -2.62 -6.71
C ASN A 323 10.13 -2.87 -7.58
N ILE A 324 10.06 -2.33 -8.81
CA ILE A 324 8.95 -2.59 -9.73
C ILE A 324 8.93 -4.06 -10.19
N LEU A 325 10.09 -4.67 -10.44
CA LEU A 325 10.18 -6.11 -10.73
C LEU A 325 9.73 -6.98 -9.56
N GLU A 326 9.98 -6.59 -8.30
CA GLU A 326 9.43 -7.28 -7.13
C GLU A 326 7.90 -7.18 -7.08
N LEU A 327 7.31 -6.02 -7.43
CA LEU A 327 5.86 -5.90 -7.58
C LEU A 327 5.31 -6.86 -8.65
N ALA A 328 6.03 -7.03 -9.76
CA ALA A 328 5.67 -7.92 -10.86
C ALA A 328 5.83 -9.42 -10.49
N GLU A 329 6.90 -9.82 -9.81
CA GLU A 329 7.11 -11.20 -9.38
C GLU A 329 5.99 -11.66 -8.44
N ARG A 330 5.53 -10.81 -7.50
CA ARG A 330 4.38 -11.13 -6.64
C ARG A 330 3.07 -11.35 -7.42
N LYS A 331 2.91 -10.74 -8.60
CA LYS A 331 1.79 -11.01 -9.51
C LYS A 331 1.97 -12.34 -10.24
N LEU A 332 3.18 -12.65 -10.67
CA LEU A 332 3.52 -13.92 -11.28
C LEU A 332 3.30 -15.11 -10.31
N GLU A 333 3.68 -14.96 -9.04
CA GLU A 333 3.40 -15.93 -7.97
C GLU A 333 1.89 -16.16 -7.74
N GLN A 334 1.06 -15.15 -7.97
CA GLN A 334 -0.41 -15.23 -7.90
C GLN A 334 -1.05 -15.88 -9.14
N ARG A 335 -0.24 -16.35 -10.10
CA ARG A 335 -0.64 -16.79 -11.45
C ARG A 335 -1.24 -15.70 -12.34
N ASP A 336 -0.92 -14.44 -12.07
CA ASP A 336 -1.34 -13.27 -12.84
C ASP A 336 -0.17 -12.80 -13.72
N ALA A 337 0.16 -13.60 -14.74
CA ALA A 337 1.30 -13.30 -15.62
C ALA A 337 1.06 -12.08 -16.53
N ASP A 338 -0.19 -11.81 -16.93
CA ASP A 338 -0.49 -10.67 -17.80
C ASP A 338 -0.27 -9.35 -17.05
N GLU A 339 -0.72 -9.23 -15.79
CA GLU A 339 -0.42 -8.05 -14.97
C GLU A 339 1.07 -7.98 -14.60
N ALA A 340 1.73 -9.13 -14.35
CA ALA A 340 3.17 -9.17 -14.09
C ALA A 340 4.00 -8.62 -15.27
N ILE A 341 3.70 -9.09 -16.49
CA ILE A 341 4.34 -8.61 -17.73
C ILE A 341 4.02 -7.12 -17.95
N TYR A 342 2.76 -6.70 -17.75
CA TYR A 342 2.36 -5.31 -17.88
C TYR A 342 3.11 -4.37 -16.91
N ILE A 343 3.30 -4.78 -15.65
CA ILE A 343 4.10 -4.04 -14.68
C ILE A 343 5.57 -3.94 -15.11
N ALA A 344 6.17 -5.05 -15.54
CA ALA A 344 7.56 -5.05 -16.00
C ALA A 344 7.78 -4.20 -17.26
N GLN A 345 6.83 -4.22 -18.21
CA GLN A 345 6.87 -3.40 -19.43
C GLN A 345 6.74 -1.89 -19.17
N LYS A 346 6.26 -1.46 -17.99
CA LYS A 346 6.26 -0.05 -17.60
C LYS A 346 7.64 0.46 -17.18
N ILE A 347 8.60 -0.41 -16.87
CA ILE A 347 9.94 -0.02 -16.46
C ILE A 347 10.64 0.63 -17.66
N PRO A 348 11.09 1.90 -17.57
CA PRO A 348 11.82 2.54 -18.66
C PRO A 348 13.19 1.87 -18.85
N PRO A 349 13.84 2.01 -20.02
CA PRO A 349 15.21 1.53 -20.21
C PRO A 349 16.15 2.20 -19.20
N ILE A 350 16.68 1.38 -18.29
CA ILE A 350 17.57 1.78 -17.20
C ILE A 350 18.84 0.92 -17.31
N SER A 351 19.97 1.61 -17.49
CA SER A 351 21.28 0.98 -17.52
C SER A 351 21.52 0.19 -16.23
N GLY A 352 21.84 -1.10 -16.37
CA GLY A 352 22.08 -2.02 -15.25
C GLY A 352 20.92 -2.91 -14.83
N ILE A 353 19.69 -2.71 -15.35
CA ILE A 353 18.54 -3.62 -15.09
C ILE A 353 17.70 -3.97 -16.34
N GLU A 354 18.05 -3.47 -17.52
CA GLU A 354 17.40 -3.82 -18.79
C GLU A 354 17.39 -5.35 -19.01
N ALA A 355 18.53 -5.99 -18.70
CA ALA A 355 18.73 -7.42 -18.77
C ALA A 355 17.73 -8.17 -17.87
N GLU A 356 17.71 -7.84 -16.59
CA GLU A 356 16.83 -8.40 -15.55
C GLU A 356 15.34 -8.22 -15.90
N THR A 357 14.99 -7.07 -16.50
CA THR A 357 13.63 -6.78 -16.96
C THR A 357 13.22 -7.67 -18.14
N THR A 358 14.08 -7.82 -19.15
CA THR A 358 13.82 -8.74 -20.27
C THR A 358 13.74 -10.20 -19.84
N ASP A 359 14.66 -10.62 -18.96
CA ASP A 359 14.72 -11.95 -18.36
C ASP A 359 13.43 -12.30 -17.60
N PHE A 360 12.95 -11.36 -16.79
CA PHE A 360 11.69 -11.49 -16.07
C PHE A 360 10.50 -11.66 -17.02
N ILE A 361 10.41 -10.83 -18.07
CA ILE A 361 9.31 -10.89 -19.05
C ILE A 361 9.33 -12.24 -19.79
N SER A 362 10.49 -12.69 -20.30
CA SER A 362 10.62 -14.00 -20.95
C SER A 362 10.22 -15.16 -20.03
N LEU A 363 10.56 -15.10 -18.74
CA LEU A 363 10.17 -16.12 -17.77
C LEU A 363 8.68 -16.06 -17.39
N ALA A 364 8.09 -14.86 -17.37
CA ALA A 364 6.67 -14.65 -17.10
C ALA A 364 5.81 -15.14 -18.29
N GLU A 365 6.21 -14.83 -19.52
CA GLU A 365 5.60 -15.37 -20.75
C GLU A 365 5.70 -16.90 -20.81
N ALA A 366 6.87 -17.45 -20.45
CA ALA A 366 7.05 -18.89 -20.36
C ALA A 366 6.06 -19.54 -19.39
N GLN A 367 5.94 -19.00 -18.17
CA GLN A 367 4.98 -19.50 -17.18
C GLN A 367 3.53 -19.35 -17.63
N ARG A 368 3.15 -18.23 -18.27
CA ARG A 368 1.81 -18.03 -18.86
C ARG A 368 1.47 -19.14 -19.86
N ASN A 369 2.40 -19.46 -20.76
CA ASN A 369 2.22 -20.50 -21.76
C ASN A 369 2.10 -21.90 -21.12
N ALA A 370 2.92 -22.20 -20.11
CA ALA A 370 2.86 -23.47 -19.37
C ALA A 370 1.54 -23.67 -18.63
N TRP A 371 0.96 -22.61 -18.05
CA TRP A 371 -0.31 -22.69 -17.30
C TRP A 371 -1.53 -23.00 -18.17
N THR A 372 -1.43 -22.92 -19.50
CA THR A 372 -2.47 -23.48 -20.40
C THR A 372 -2.63 -24.99 -20.21
N GLY A 373 -1.59 -25.68 -19.73
CA GLY A 373 -1.59 -27.12 -19.47
C GLY A 373 -1.66 -28.00 -20.70
N THR A 374 -1.41 -27.42 -21.89
CA THR A 374 -1.33 -28.14 -23.16
C THR A 374 0.11 -28.47 -23.51
N ILE A 375 0.34 -29.52 -24.32
CA ILE A 375 1.69 -29.86 -24.82
C ILE A 375 2.30 -28.65 -25.54
N SER A 376 1.56 -28.04 -26.47
CA SER A 376 2.02 -26.85 -27.22
C SER A 376 2.35 -25.65 -26.31
N GLY A 377 1.59 -25.43 -25.23
CA GLY A 377 1.88 -24.39 -24.25
C GLY A 377 3.13 -24.66 -23.42
N LEU A 378 3.37 -25.92 -23.04
CA LEU A 378 4.59 -26.35 -22.34
C LEU A 378 5.82 -26.27 -23.26
N GLU A 379 5.70 -26.64 -24.54
CA GLU A 379 6.75 -26.47 -25.54
C GLU A 379 7.11 -24.99 -25.74
N ALA A 380 6.10 -24.12 -25.91
CA ALA A 380 6.29 -22.67 -26.01
C ALA A 380 6.91 -22.07 -24.74
N ALA A 381 6.57 -22.61 -23.57
CA ALA A 381 7.18 -22.22 -22.30
C ALA A 381 8.67 -22.58 -22.24
N ILE A 382 9.03 -23.80 -22.63
CA ILE A 382 10.41 -24.26 -22.71
C ILE A 382 11.22 -23.37 -23.67
N VAL A 383 10.71 -23.09 -24.88
CA VAL A 383 11.38 -22.23 -25.86
C VAL A 383 11.60 -20.82 -25.33
N SER A 384 10.61 -20.23 -24.65
CA SER A 384 10.73 -18.89 -24.05
C SER A 384 11.76 -18.86 -22.92
N ALA A 385 11.75 -19.86 -22.03
CA ALA A 385 12.71 -19.94 -20.92
C ALA A 385 14.14 -20.31 -21.37
N GLN A 386 14.32 -20.94 -22.54
CA GLN A 386 15.62 -21.24 -23.13
C GLN A 386 16.35 -20.00 -23.68
N GLN A 387 15.66 -18.87 -23.86
CA GLN A 387 16.29 -17.60 -24.29
C GLN A 387 17.16 -16.96 -23.20
N ILE A 388 17.02 -17.40 -21.95
CA ILE A 388 17.77 -16.86 -20.81
C ILE A 388 19.19 -17.44 -20.82
N ASP A 389 20.18 -16.56 -20.94
CA ASP A 389 21.60 -16.91 -20.98
C ASP A 389 22.09 -17.61 -19.69
N SER A 390 23.05 -18.53 -19.83
CA SER A 390 23.62 -19.30 -18.71
C SER A 390 24.32 -18.47 -17.63
N ASN A 391 24.76 -17.26 -17.97
CA ASN A 391 25.43 -16.33 -17.04
C ASN A 391 24.43 -15.47 -16.23
N ARG A 392 23.12 -15.59 -16.46
CA ARG A 392 22.10 -14.71 -15.88
C ARG A 392 21.64 -15.21 -14.51
N PRO A 393 21.34 -14.32 -13.54
CA PRO A 393 20.92 -14.73 -12.19
C PRO A 393 19.72 -15.68 -12.16
N ILE A 394 18.74 -15.48 -13.05
CA ILE A 394 17.51 -16.29 -13.08
C ILE A 394 17.66 -17.62 -13.86
N TYR A 395 18.80 -17.89 -14.50
CA TYR A 395 18.99 -19.08 -15.33
C TYR A 395 18.68 -20.39 -14.59
N GLN A 396 19.11 -20.50 -13.33
CA GLN A 396 18.85 -21.69 -12.50
C GLN A 396 17.36 -21.87 -12.14
N LYS A 397 16.57 -20.78 -12.12
CA LYS A 397 15.10 -20.82 -11.97
C LYS A 397 14.47 -21.31 -13.28
N ALA A 398 14.92 -20.78 -14.42
CA ALA A 398 14.48 -21.20 -15.75
C ALA A 398 14.75 -22.69 -16.04
N GLN A 399 15.97 -23.19 -15.77
CA GLN A 399 16.31 -24.60 -16.00
C GLN A 399 15.48 -25.58 -15.14
N LYS A 400 15.15 -25.22 -13.89
CA LYS A 400 14.25 -26.02 -13.04
C LYS A 400 12.82 -26.07 -13.60
N LEU A 401 12.33 -24.96 -14.13
CA LEU A 401 11.02 -24.88 -14.78
C LEU A 401 10.99 -25.70 -16.09
N ILE A 402 12.01 -25.57 -16.94
CA ILE A 402 12.18 -26.36 -18.16
C ILE A 402 12.15 -27.86 -17.86
N ALA A 403 12.92 -28.32 -16.86
CA ALA A 403 12.93 -29.74 -16.47
C ALA A 403 11.56 -30.23 -15.95
N SER A 404 10.80 -29.37 -15.25
CA SER A 404 9.43 -29.67 -14.83
C SER A 404 8.47 -29.78 -16.02
N TRP A 405 8.56 -28.84 -16.98
CA TRP A 405 7.67 -28.82 -18.15
C TRP A 405 7.96 -29.95 -19.14
N GLN A 406 9.23 -30.32 -19.32
CA GLN A 406 9.62 -31.49 -20.12
C GLN A 406 8.99 -32.78 -19.59
N LEU A 407 8.96 -32.93 -18.26
CA LEU A 407 8.30 -34.04 -17.59
C LEU A 407 6.77 -33.95 -17.74
N GLU A 408 6.16 -32.79 -17.52
CA GLU A 408 4.72 -32.60 -17.75
C GLU A 408 4.25 -32.90 -19.18
N ILE A 409 5.07 -32.66 -20.22
CA ILE A 409 4.72 -32.99 -21.61
C ILE A 409 4.47 -34.50 -21.78
N GLU A 410 5.28 -35.36 -21.15
CA GLU A 410 5.07 -36.81 -21.21
C GLU A 410 3.74 -37.21 -20.57
N ASP A 411 3.44 -36.67 -19.39
CA ASP A 411 2.22 -37.02 -18.65
C ASP A 411 0.95 -36.42 -19.24
N VAL A 412 0.99 -35.22 -19.83
CA VAL A 412 -0.14 -34.65 -20.59
C VAL A 412 -0.42 -35.53 -21.83
N SER A 413 0.60 -35.99 -22.54
CA SER A 413 0.44 -36.95 -23.65
C SER A 413 -0.20 -38.27 -23.19
N ARG A 414 0.17 -38.79 -22.01
CA ARG A 414 -0.48 -39.96 -21.39
C ARG A 414 -1.94 -39.70 -21.05
N LEU A 415 -2.29 -38.53 -20.51
CA LEU A 415 -3.68 -38.13 -20.25
C LEU A 415 -4.50 -38.01 -21.54
N GLU A 416 -3.97 -37.37 -22.59
CA GLU A 416 -4.66 -37.24 -23.88
C GLU A 416 -4.91 -38.62 -24.52
N LYS A 417 -3.95 -39.53 -24.45
CA LYS A 417 -4.11 -40.92 -24.88
C LYS A 417 -5.15 -41.66 -24.04
N ALA A 418 -5.14 -41.50 -22.71
CA ALA A 418 -6.12 -42.10 -21.81
C ALA A 418 -7.54 -41.58 -22.09
N ARG A 419 -7.72 -40.27 -22.27
CA ARG A 419 -8.99 -39.65 -22.69
C ARG A 419 -9.48 -40.18 -24.04
N THR A 420 -8.57 -40.36 -24.99
CA THR A 420 -8.88 -40.92 -26.32
C THR A 420 -9.40 -42.35 -26.21
N LEU A 421 -8.78 -43.19 -25.38
CA LEU A 421 -9.29 -44.53 -25.06
C LEU A 421 -10.69 -44.43 -24.43
N ALA A 422 -10.82 -43.67 -23.34
CA ALA A 422 -12.08 -43.52 -22.60
C ALA A 422 -13.25 -43.00 -23.46
N SER A 423 -12.99 -42.24 -24.54
CA SER A 423 -14.01 -41.68 -25.42
C SER A 423 -14.94 -42.72 -26.08
N GLN A 424 -14.47 -43.97 -26.21
CA GLN A 424 -15.26 -45.09 -26.76
C GLN A 424 -16.28 -45.65 -25.76
N GLY A 425 -16.10 -45.39 -24.46
CA GLY A 425 -17.06 -45.72 -23.40
C GLY A 425 -17.25 -47.21 -23.07
N THR A 426 -16.56 -48.14 -23.74
CA THR A 426 -16.64 -49.56 -23.39
C THR A 426 -15.86 -49.86 -22.10
N ILE A 427 -16.21 -50.95 -21.40
CA ILE A 427 -15.47 -51.39 -20.19
C ILE A 427 -13.98 -51.64 -20.52
N GLY A 428 -13.68 -52.17 -21.70
CA GLY A 428 -12.31 -52.43 -22.15
C GLY A 428 -11.52 -51.14 -22.32
N ASP A 429 -12.08 -50.16 -23.03
CA ASP A 429 -11.40 -48.89 -23.31
C ASP A 429 -11.27 -48.00 -22.07
N LEU A 430 -12.30 -47.97 -21.21
CA LEU A 430 -12.22 -47.29 -19.91
C LEU A 430 -11.17 -47.94 -19.00
N SER A 431 -11.04 -49.27 -19.02
CA SER A 431 -10.00 -49.98 -18.27
C SER A 431 -8.60 -49.69 -18.82
N ALA A 432 -8.46 -49.60 -20.14
CA ALA A 432 -7.22 -49.20 -20.80
C ALA A 432 -6.84 -47.73 -20.49
N ALA A 433 -7.82 -46.82 -20.47
CA ALA A 433 -7.64 -45.43 -20.07
C ALA A 433 -7.15 -45.31 -18.62
N ILE A 434 -7.78 -46.04 -17.69
CA ILE A 434 -7.35 -46.12 -16.29
C ILE A 434 -5.92 -46.69 -16.19
N ALA A 435 -5.56 -47.69 -16.99
CA ALA A 435 -4.22 -48.26 -17.00
C ALA A 435 -3.16 -47.28 -17.50
N GLU A 436 -3.45 -46.52 -18.57
CA GLU A 436 -2.55 -45.50 -19.12
C GLU A 436 -2.35 -44.34 -18.13
N ALA A 437 -3.43 -43.78 -17.57
CA ALA A 437 -3.35 -42.69 -16.60
C ALA A 437 -2.66 -43.09 -15.28
N ARG A 438 -2.64 -44.39 -14.94
CA ARG A 438 -1.90 -44.93 -13.77
C ARG A 438 -0.39 -44.96 -13.96
N LEU A 439 0.12 -44.78 -15.18
CA LEU A 439 1.56 -44.66 -15.44
C LEU A 439 2.13 -43.33 -14.93
N ILE A 440 1.27 -42.32 -14.71
CA ILE A 440 1.65 -40.99 -14.22
C ILE A 440 2.03 -41.07 -12.73
N PRO A 441 3.28 -40.73 -12.35
CA PRO A 441 3.76 -40.86 -10.97
C PRO A 441 2.99 -40.01 -9.94
N GLN A 442 2.95 -40.46 -8.68
CA GLN A 442 2.18 -39.76 -7.63
C GLN A 442 2.77 -38.40 -7.20
N ASN A 443 4.04 -38.16 -7.51
CA ASN A 443 4.78 -36.90 -7.30
C ASN A 443 4.74 -35.97 -8.53
N ASN A 444 4.02 -36.34 -9.59
CA ASN A 444 3.90 -35.57 -10.81
C ASN A 444 2.97 -34.35 -10.64
N PRO A 445 3.24 -33.19 -11.29
CA PRO A 445 2.28 -32.08 -11.33
C PRO A 445 0.88 -32.47 -11.80
N ARG A 446 0.77 -33.42 -12.74
CA ARG A 446 -0.49 -33.96 -13.30
C ARG A 446 -1.13 -35.06 -12.48
N ALA A 447 -0.53 -35.49 -11.36
CA ALA A 447 -1.05 -36.60 -10.55
C ALA A 447 -2.48 -36.38 -10.04
N GLN A 448 -2.87 -35.14 -9.72
CA GLN A 448 -4.23 -34.83 -9.27
C GLN A 448 -5.27 -34.97 -10.40
N GLU A 449 -4.90 -34.50 -11.60
CA GLU A 449 -5.71 -34.60 -12.83
C GLU A 449 -5.91 -36.09 -13.20
N ALA A 450 -4.83 -36.86 -13.24
CA ALA A 450 -4.86 -38.31 -13.48
C ALA A 450 -5.74 -39.07 -12.48
N ARG A 451 -5.59 -38.81 -11.17
CA ARG A 451 -6.42 -39.44 -10.12
C ARG A 451 -7.91 -39.15 -10.30
N LYS A 452 -8.26 -37.92 -10.70
CA LYS A 452 -9.66 -37.54 -10.94
C LYS A 452 -10.25 -38.36 -12.09
N GLU A 453 -9.58 -38.38 -13.23
CA GLU A 453 -10.06 -39.12 -14.41
C GLU A 453 -10.13 -40.63 -14.17
N ILE A 454 -9.14 -41.21 -13.46
CA ILE A 454 -9.18 -42.61 -13.01
C ILE A 454 -10.43 -42.91 -12.17
N ASN A 455 -10.80 -42.02 -11.24
CA ASN A 455 -11.99 -42.19 -10.41
C ASN A 455 -13.29 -42.05 -11.23
N ASP A 456 -13.34 -41.09 -12.16
CA ASP A 456 -14.49 -40.86 -13.03
C ASP A 456 -14.72 -42.07 -13.95
N TRP A 457 -13.69 -42.57 -14.63
CA TRP A 457 -13.77 -43.78 -15.47
C TRP A 457 -14.04 -45.04 -14.65
N SER A 458 -13.47 -45.18 -13.44
CA SER A 458 -13.77 -46.33 -12.58
C SER A 458 -15.24 -46.34 -12.14
N THR A 459 -15.81 -45.16 -11.88
CA THR A 459 -17.24 -44.98 -11.57
C THR A 459 -18.11 -45.37 -12.78
N GLN A 460 -17.70 -45.02 -14.00
CA GLN A 460 -18.38 -45.43 -15.23
C GLN A 460 -18.34 -46.95 -15.42
N VAL A 461 -17.16 -47.59 -15.31
CA VAL A 461 -17.01 -49.06 -15.40
C VAL A 461 -17.92 -49.76 -14.38
N GLN A 462 -17.87 -49.37 -13.11
CA GLN A 462 -18.74 -49.92 -12.07
C GLN A 462 -20.23 -49.74 -12.38
N THR A 463 -20.61 -48.60 -12.98
CA THR A 463 -22.00 -48.32 -13.37
C THR A 463 -22.45 -49.23 -14.50
N ILE A 464 -21.62 -49.45 -15.53
CA ILE A 464 -21.94 -50.35 -16.65
C ILE A 464 -22.03 -51.81 -16.17
N GLU A 465 -21.13 -52.23 -15.28
CA GLU A 465 -21.15 -53.57 -14.67
C GLU A 465 -22.36 -53.80 -13.75
N ASP A 466 -22.71 -52.82 -12.91
CA ASP A 466 -23.74 -52.99 -11.88
C ASP A 466 -25.17 -52.79 -12.41
N ARG A 467 -25.34 -51.97 -13.45
CA ARG A 467 -26.67 -51.59 -13.96
C ARG A 467 -27.54 -52.80 -14.34
N PRO A 468 -27.05 -53.86 -15.01
CA PRO A 468 -27.85 -55.04 -15.29
C PRO A 468 -28.36 -55.80 -14.06
N PHE A 469 -27.66 -55.73 -12.91
CA PHE A 469 -28.20 -56.30 -11.65
C PHE A 469 -29.34 -55.45 -11.11
N LEU A 470 -29.21 -54.12 -11.18
CA LEU A 470 -30.22 -53.19 -10.70
C LEU A 470 -31.50 -53.25 -11.56
N GLU A 471 -31.35 -53.29 -12.89
CA GLU A 471 -32.46 -53.40 -13.84
C GLU A 471 -33.25 -54.70 -13.65
N ARG A 472 -32.58 -55.86 -13.58
CA ARG A 472 -33.24 -57.15 -13.28
C ARG A 472 -33.91 -57.17 -11.91
N ALA A 473 -33.30 -56.53 -10.91
CA ALA A 473 -33.91 -56.38 -9.60
C ALA A 473 -35.20 -55.53 -9.66
N GLU A 474 -35.23 -54.49 -10.48
CA GLU A 474 -36.43 -53.67 -10.71
C GLU A 474 -37.52 -54.43 -11.46
N GLU A 475 -37.18 -55.17 -12.51
CA GLU A 475 -38.11 -56.06 -13.23
C GLU A 475 -38.77 -57.08 -12.28
N LEU A 476 -37.98 -57.74 -11.44
CA LEU A 476 -38.49 -58.65 -10.39
C LEU A 476 -39.39 -57.93 -9.39
N ALA A 477 -39.12 -56.66 -9.06
CA ALA A 477 -39.94 -55.91 -8.13
C ALA A 477 -41.29 -55.44 -8.70
N LEU A 478 -41.49 -55.47 -10.03
CA LEU A 478 -42.74 -55.07 -10.68
C LEU A 478 -43.91 -55.99 -10.33
N PHE A 479 -43.67 -57.29 -10.14
CA PHE A 479 -44.71 -58.27 -9.77
C PHE A 479 -45.33 -57.98 -8.40
N GLY A 480 -44.60 -57.32 -7.50
CA GLY A 480 -45.09 -56.83 -6.22
C GLY A 480 -45.39 -57.88 -5.15
N ASP A 481 -45.36 -59.17 -5.48
CA ASP A 481 -45.52 -60.27 -4.52
C ASP A 481 -44.28 -60.48 -3.65
N THR A 482 -44.46 -61.20 -2.54
CA THR A 482 -43.42 -61.40 -1.52
C THR A 482 -42.22 -62.23 -2.04
N SER A 483 -42.43 -63.16 -2.98
CA SER A 483 -41.35 -63.95 -3.56
C SER A 483 -40.51 -63.09 -4.50
N SER A 484 -41.16 -62.38 -5.43
CA SER A 484 -40.47 -61.55 -6.42
C SER A 484 -39.78 -60.34 -5.80
N LEU A 485 -40.35 -59.73 -4.75
CA LEU A 485 -39.66 -58.69 -3.97
C LEU A 485 -38.42 -59.22 -3.22
N ARG A 486 -38.45 -60.45 -2.70
CA ARG A 486 -37.26 -61.08 -2.09
C ARG A 486 -36.19 -61.40 -3.14
N ALA A 487 -36.58 -61.84 -4.33
CA ALA A 487 -35.67 -62.05 -5.46
C ALA A 487 -35.03 -60.71 -5.93
N ALA A 488 -35.82 -59.64 -6.03
CA ALA A 488 -35.34 -58.29 -6.32
C ALA A 488 -34.31 -57.80 -5.30
N ILE A 489 -34.58 -57.99 -4.00
CA ILE A 489 -33.63 -57.67 -2.92
C ILE A 489 -32.33 -58.46 -3.08
N ALA A 490 -32.41 -59.76 -3.40
CA ALA A 490 -31.24 -60.61 -3.60
C ALA A 490 -30.39 -60.14 -4.80
N GLU A 491 -31.01 -59.86 -5.95
CA GLU A 491 -30.29 -59.41 -7.15
C GLU A 491 -29.66 -58.03 -6.96
N ALA A 492 -30.37 -57.06 -6.36
CA ALA A 492 -29.79 -55.75 -6.05
C ALA A 492 -28.68 -55.82 -4.98
N SER A 493 -28.71 -56.80 -4.07
CA SER A 493 -27.67 -56.97 -3.04
C SER A 493 -26.31 -57.43 -3.60
N ARG A 494 -26.25 -57.84 -4.87
CA ARG A 494 -25.01 -58.16 -5.59
C ARG A 494 -24.14 -56.92 -5.82
N ILE A 495 -24.74 -55.73 -5.80
CA ILE A 495 -24.05 -54.45 -5.91
C ILE A 495 -23.37 -54.17 -4.57
N GLY A 496 -22.05 -54.39 -4.51
CA GLY A 496 -21.26 -54.32 -3.27
C GLY A 496 -21.13 -52.91 -2.69
N ARG A 497 -20.89 -52.84 -1.37
CA ARG A 497 -20.62 -51.57 -0.67
C ARG A 497 -19.39 -50.86 -1.26
N GLY A 498 -19.55 -49.59 -1.62
CA GLY A 498 -18.49 -48.77 -2.20
C GLY A 498 -18.51 -48.70 -3.73
N ARG A 499 -19.37 -49.49 -4.39
CA ARG A 499 -19.64 -49.37 -5.83
C ARG A 499 -20.50 -48.14 -6.14
N ALA A 500 -20.37 -47.60 -7.35
CA ALA A 500 -21.15 -46.47 -7.87
C ALA A 500 -22.67 -46.56 -7.58
N LEU A 501 -23.31 -47.68 -7.92
CA LEU A 501 -24.77 -47.84 -7.77
C LEU A 501 -25.23 -48.31 -6.38
N TYR A 502 -24.32 -48.52 -5.42
CA TYR A 502 -24.65 -49.09 -4.11
C TYR A 502 -25.72 -48.31 -3.34
N ARG A 503 -25.65 -46.97 -3.35
CA ARG A 503 -26.63 -46.13 -2.65
C ARG A 503 -28.03 -46.23 -3.25
N GLU A 504 -28.11 -46.39 -4.56
CA GLU A 504 -29.38 -46.56 -5.27
C GLU A 504 -29.97 -47.95 -4.99
N ALA A 505 -29.15 -49.00 -5.14
CA ALA A 505 -29.51 -50.38 -4.80
C ALA A 505 -30.04 -50.49 -3.35
N GLN A 506 -29.31 -49.92 -2.38
CA GLN A 506 -29.72 -49.93 -0.97
C GLN A 506 -31.05 -49.20 -0.73
N LYS A 507 -31.32 -48.09 -1.44
CA LYS A 507 -32.61 -47.39 -1.36
C LYS A 507 -33.77 -48.26 -1.87
N LYS A 508 -33.57 -48.99 -2.98
CA LYS A 508 -34.56 -49.93 -3.52
C LYS A 508 -34.77 -51.12 -2.57
N ILE A 509 -33.69 -51.72 -2.06
CA ILE A 509 -33.71 -52.81 -1.05
C ILE A 509 -34.51 -52.42 0.20
N VAL A 510 -34.33 -51.21 0.74
CA VAL A 510 -35.09 -50.74 1.92
C VAL A 510 -36.58 -50.58 1.60
N SER A 511 -36.92 -50.05 0.42
CA SER A 511 -38.31 -49.91 -0.06
C SER A 511 -38.99 -51.27 -0.22
N TRP A 512 -38.33 -52.22 -0.89
CA TRP A 512 -38.86 -53.57 -1.11
C TRP A 512 -38.98 -54.37 0.19
N ASN A 513 -38.01 -54.29 1.10
CA ASN A 513 -38.12 -54.90 2.43
C ASN A 513 -39.32 -54.33 3.21
N SER A 514 -39.57 -53.03 3.09
CA SER A 514 -40.72 -52.39 3.75
C SER A 514 -42.05 -52.93 3.21
N LYS A 515 -42.17 -53.10 1.89
CA LYS A 515 -43.35 -53.74 1.26
C LYS A 515 -43.53 -55.19 1.72
N VAL A 516 -42.46 -55.99 1.71
CA VAL A 516 -42.47 -57.39 2.18
C VAL A 516 -42.97 -57.47 3.63
N GLN A 517 -42.38 -56.66 4.52
CA GLN A 517 -42.79 -56.65 5.94
C GLN A 517 -44.25 -56.23 6.12
N GLN A 518 -44.72 -55.23 5.36
CA GLN A 518 -46.11 -54.80 5.42
C GLN A 518 -47.05 -55.93 4.98
N THR A 519 -46.81 -56.57 3.83
CA THR A 519 -47.64 -57.68 3.33
C THR A 519 -47.65 -58.88 4.28
N GLU A 520 -46.53 -59.19 4.94
CA GLU A 520 -46.42 -60.24 5.94
C GLU A 520 -47.14 -59.91 7.26
N ASP A 521 -47.08 -58.65 7.72
CA ASP A 521 -47.61 -58.22 9.03
C ASP A 521 -49.09 -57.82 8.99
N GLN A 522 -49.59 -57.38 7.83
CA GLN A 522 -50.94 -56.83 7.67
C GLN A 522 -52.05 -57.82 8.11
N PRO A 523 -52.02 -59.12 7.77
CA PRO A 523 -53.06 -60.06 8.20
C PRO A 523 -53.17 -60.19 9.72
N TYR A 524 -52.03 -60.16 10.44
CA TYR A 524 -52.03 -60.19 11.91
C TYR A 524 -52.62 -58.91 12.50
N LEU A 525 -52.34 -57.75 11.93
CA LEU A 525 -52.89 -56.48 12.39
C LEU A 525 -54.41 -56.41 12.18
N ASP A 526 -54.88 -56.85 11.01
CA ASP A 526 -56.30 -56.84 10.67
C ASP A 526 -57.08 -57.91 11.47
N GLN A 527 -56.51 -59.10 11.69
CA GLN A 527 -57.07 -60.10 12.59
C GLN A 527 -57.15 -59.58 14.03
N ALA A 528 -56.09 -58.93 14.53
CA ALA A 528 -56.08 -58.34 15.86
C ALA A 528 -57.18 -57.28 16.03
N ARG A 529 -57.37 -56.40 15.03
CA ARG A 529 -58.45 -55.40 15.03
C ARG A 529 -59.83 -56.03 14.97
N SER A 530 -60.01 -57.08 14.19
CA SER A 530 -61.26 -57.83 14.14
C SER A 530 -61.63 -58.42 15.51
N LEU A 531 -60.65 -59.00 16.22
CA LEU A 531 -60.80 -59.50 17.59
C LEU A 531 -61.11 -58.39 18.60
N ALA A 532 -60.49 -57.21 18.45
CA ALA A 532 -60.80 -56.06 19.32
C ALA A 532 -62.23 -55.56 19.10
N ASN A 533 -62.66 -55.46 17.84
CA ASN A 533 -64.00 -55.01 17.45
C ASN A 533 -65.10 -56.00 17.89
N SER A 534 -64.81 -57.31 17.97
CA SER A 534 -65.73 -58.31 18.55
C SER A 534 -65.73 -58.31 20.09
N GLY A 535 -64.85 -57.53 20.72
CA GLY A 535 -64.76 -57.34 22.17
C GLY A 535 -63.68 -58.17 22.87
N ASP A 536 -63.03 -59.12 22.18
CA ASP A 536 -61.91 -59.91 22.72
C ASP A 536 -60.58 -59.17 22.59
N LEU A 537 -60.44 -58.15 23.45
CA LEU A 537 -59.24 -57.33 23.55
C LEU A 537 -58.00 -58.15 23.95
N ASN A 538 -58.14 -59.25 24.70
CA ASN A 538 -57.01 -60.05 25.13
C ASN A 538 -56.44 -60.87 23.96
N ALA A 539 -57.30 -61.48 23.14
CA ALA A 539 -56.86 -62.13 21.90
C ALA A 539 -56.31 -61.09 20.90
N ALA A 540 -56.93 -59.91 20.78
CA ALA A 540 -56.44 -58.83 19.94
C ALA A 540 -54.98 -58.43 20.28
N ILE A 541 -54.71 -58.15 21.57
CA ILE A 541 -53.38 -57.81 22.06
C ILE A 541 -52.37 -58.92 21.74
N ASN A 542 -52.73 -60.19 21.95
CA ASN A 542 -51.85 -61.32 21.69
C ASN A 542 -51.57 -61.54 20.20
N THR A 543 -52.54 -61.31 19.33
CA THR A 543 -52.36 -61.38 17.86
C THR A 543 -51.48 -60.23 17.36
N ALA A 544 -51.72 -58.99 17.79
CA ALA A 544 -50.90 -57.85 17.39
C ALA A 544 -49.44 -57.95 17.88
N ARG A 545 -49.19 -58.59 19.03
CA ARG A 545 -47.83 -58.88 19.55
C ARG A 545 -46.99 -59.80 18.66
N GLN A 546 -47.60 -60.49 17.68
CA GLN A 546 -46.85 -61.30 16.71
C GLN A 546 -46.04 -60.43 15.73
N ILE A 547 -46.44 -59.16 15.56
CA ILE A 547 -45.74 -58.17 14.74
C ILE A 547 -44.50 -57.68 15.51
N ARG A 548 -43.31 -58.16 15.09
CA ARG A 548 -42.04 -57.92 15.78
C ARG A 548 -41.65 -56.43 15.76
N SER A 549 -41.06 -55.96 16.86
CA SER A 549 -40.49 -54.62 16.99
C SER A 549 -39.49 -54.30 15.87
N GLY A 550 -39.58 -53.10 15.30
CA GLY A 550 -38.68 -52.63 14.23
C GLY A 550 -39.17 -52.94 12.81
N ARG A 551 -40.23 -53.73 12.65
CA ARG A 551 -40.92 -53.90 11.35
C ARG A 551 -41.87 -52.75 11.05
N VAL A 552 -42.22 -52.55 9.78
CA VAL A 552 -43.03 -51.40 9.30
C VAL A 552 -44.30 -51.16 10.13
N LEU A 553 -45.10 -52.20 10.37
CA LEU A 553 -46.37 -52.08 11.09
C LEU A 553 -46.23 -52.08 12.63
N SER A 554 -45.04 -52.32 13.18
CA SER A 554 -44.84 -52.45 14.63
C SER A 554 -45.26 -51.20 15.43
N ARG A 555 -45.02 -49.99 14.91
CA ARG A 555 -45.47 -48.74 15.55
C ARG A 555 -47.00 -48.58 15.54
N GLN A 556 -47.70 -49.20 14.60
CA GLN A 556 -49.16 -49.17 14.54
C GLN A 556 -49.72 -50.25 15.48
N ALA A 557 -49.23 -51.49 15.36
CA ALA A 557 -49.56 -52.58 16.28
C ALA A 557 -49.38 -52.17 17.76
N GLN A 558 -48.30 -51.48 18.11
CA GLN A 558 -48.05 -51.03 19.49
C GLN A 558 -49.04 -49.96 19.97
N ARG A 559 -49.55 -49.08 19.08
CA ARG A 559 -50.61 -48.11 19.46
C ARG A 559 -51.90 -48.84 19.76
N ASP A 560 -52.32 -49.71 18.84
CA ASP A 560 -53.53 -50.52 18.95
C ASP A 560 -53.48 -51.38 20.24
N ILE A 561 -52.34 -52.04 20.53
CA ILE A 561 -52.09 -52.77 21.80
C ILE A 561 -52.26 -51.88 23.03
N ASN A 562 -51.69 -50.66 23.03
CA ASN A 562 -51.75 -49.76 24.17
C ASN A 562 -53.19 -49.30 24.46
N GLU A 563 -53.98 -49.05 23.41
CA GLU A 563 -55.39 -48.69 23.49
C GLU A 563 -56.23 -49.84 24.07
N TRP A 564 -56.11 -51.04 23.52
CA TRP A 564 -56.81 -52.23 24.02
C TRP A 564 -56.41 -52.58 25.46
N GLN A 565 -55.13 -52.44 25.82
CA GLN A 565 -54.66 -52.67 27.18
C GLN A 565 -55.25 -51.66 28.17
N ALA A 566 -55.45 -50.40 27.75
CA ALA A 566 -56.13 -49.39 28.54
C ALA A 566 -57.62 -49.72 28.72
N GLU A 567 -58.31 -50.19 27.67
CA GLU A 567 -59.70 -50.66 27.77
C GLU A 567 -59.87 -51.88 28.69
N VAL A 568 -59.02 -52.90 28.58
CA VAL A 568 -59.04 -54.07 29.49
C VAL A 568 -58.88 -53.59 30.94
N THR A 569 -57.92 -52.71 31.19
CA THR A 569 -57.66 -52.13 32.52
C THR A 569 -58.85 -51.31 33.03
N ALA A 570 -59.53 -50.58 32.14
CA ALA A 570 -60.75 -49.83 32.47
C ALA A 570 -61.90 -50.77 32.87
N ARG A 571 -62.18 -51.79 32.06
CA ARG A 571 -63.27 -52.76 32.29
C ARG A 571 -63.06 -53.52 33.61
N ASP A 572 -61.84 -54.01 33.87
CA ASP A 572 -61.48 -54.71 35.10
C ASP A 572 -61.57 -53.78 36.34
N SER A 573 -60.92 -52.61 36.29
CA SER A 573 -60.93 -51.66 37.41
C SER A 573 -62.33 -51.16 37.74
N TRP A 574 -63.16 -50.92 36.73
CA TRP A 574 -64.54 -50.46 36.90
C TRP A 574 -65.46 -51.55 37.46
N THR A 575 -65.35 -52.78 36.96
CA THR A 575 -66.13 -53.92 37.47
C THR A 575 -65.84 -54.16 38.94
N ARG A 576 -64.56 -54.26 39.32
CA ARG A 576 -64.14 -54.42 40.72
C ARG A 576 -64.56 -53.23 41.59
N ALA A 577 -64.50 -52.01 41.08
CA ALA A 577 -64.95 -50.83 41.82
C ALA A 577 -66.45 -50.94 42.17
N ARG A 578 -67.29 -51.31 41.20
CA ARG A 578 -68.73 -51.49 41.42
C ARG A 578 -69.03 -52.62 42.40
N GLU A 579 -68.39 -53.79 42.23
CA GLU A 579 -68.56 -54.94 43.13
C GLU A 579 -68.19 -54.62 44.59
N VAL A 580 -67.09 -53.89 44.79
CA VAL A 580 -66.67 -53.47 46.13
C VAL A 580 -67.65 -52.44 46.71
N ALA A 581 -68.13 -51.47 45.91
CA ALA A 581 -69.07 -50.44 46.36
C ALA A 581 -70.40 -51.02 46.88
N LEU A 582 -70.88 -52.13 46.31
CA LEU A 582 -72.14 -52.78 46.73
C LEU A 582 -72.17 -53.20 48.20
N ARG A 583 -71.02 -53.31 48.88
CA ARG A 583 -70.96 -53.62 50.32
C ARG A 583 -71.45 -52.46 51.21
N GLY A 584 -71.50 -51.23 50.69
CA GLY A 584 -72.04 -50.04 51.39
C GLY A 584 -71.27 -49.57 52.64
N THR A 585 -70.22 -50.25 53.08
CA THR A 585 -69.43 -49.85 54.25
C THR A 585 -68.40 -48.78 53.90
N PRO A 586 -67.98 -47.91 54.85
CA PRO A 586 -66.99 -46.87 54.59
C PRO A 586 -65.68 -47.36 53.95
N ASN A 587 -65.11 -48.45 54.47
CA ASN A 587 -63.88 -49.02 53.94
C ASN A 587 -64.07 -49.64 52.53
N ALA A 588 -65.28 -50.09 52.21
CA ALA A 588 -65.59 -50.58 50.87
C ALA A 588 -65.79 -49.42 49.88
N LEU A 589 -66.53 -48.37 50.26
CA LEU A 589 -66.69 -47.18 49.40
C LEU A 589 -65.35 -46.50 49.11
N SER A 590 -64.46 -46.36 50.10
CA SER A 590 -63.13 -45.78 49.87
C SER A 590 -62.25 -46.66 48.97
N GLN A 591 -62.29 -47.98 49.14
CA GLN A 591 -61.62 -48.94 48.25
C GLN A 591 -62.20 -48.89 46.82
N ALA A 592 -63.52 -48.77 46.67
CA ALA A 592 -64.20 -48.64 45.38
C ALA A 592 -63.80 -47.35 44.64
N ILE A 593 -63.73 -46.21 45.35
CA ILE A 593 -63.24 -44.94 44.80
C ILE A 593 -61.77 -45.08 44.36
N ALA A 594 -60.93 -45.77 45.14
CA ALA A 594 -59.54 -46.03 44.77
C ALA A 594 -59.39 -46.92 43.51
N LEU A 595 -60.30 -47.89 43.32
CA LEU A 595 -60.36 -48.73 42.11
C LEU A 595 -60.88 -47.95 40.90
N ALA A 596 -61.97 -47.19 41.04
CA ALA A 596 -62.51 -46.35 39.97
C ALA A 596 -61.51 -45.26 39.53
N ARG A 597 -60.65 -44.78 40.44
CA ARG A 597 -59.55 -43.86 40.13
C ARG A 597 -58.46 -44.46 39.24
N ARG A 598 -58.36 -45.81 39.15
CA ARG A 598 -57.43 -46.53 38.23
C ARG A 598 -57.95 -46.64 36.80
N VAL A 599 -59.23 -46.35 36.55
CA VAL A 599 -59.80 -46.33 35.20
C VAL A 599 -59.06 -45.28 34.34
N PRO A 600 -58.37 -45.66 33.24
CA PRO A 600 -57.54 -44.73 32.47
C PRO A 600 -58.34 -43.57 31.87
N ARG A 601 -57.74 -42.37 31.87
CA ARG A 601 -58.44 -41.11 31.54
C ARG A 601 -59.00 -41.04 30.11
N GLY A 602 -58.42 -41.76 29.15
CA GLY A 602 -58.85 -41.76 27.75
C GLY A 602 -59.90 -42.82 27.39
N THR A 603 -60.41 -43.59 28.37
CA THR A 603 -61.39 -44.67 28.10
C THR A 603 -62.82 -44.20 28.34
N ALA A 604 -63.79 -44.75 27.59
CA ALA A 604 -65.21 -44.36 27.70
C ALA A 604 -65.75 -44.44 29.15
N LEU A 605 -65.37 -45.50 29.88
CA LEU A 605 -65.76 -45.73 31.27
C LEU A 605 -65.23 -44.67 32.27
N ARG A 606 -64.33 -43.77 31.85
CA ARG A 606 -63.78 -42.76 32.75
C ARG A 606 -64.84 -41.79 33.28
N SER A 607 -65.84 -41.46 32.46
CA SER A 607 -66.92 -40.56 32.86
C SER A 607 -67.77 -41.17 33.97
N ASP A 608 -68.25 -42.40 33.74
CA ASP A 608 -69.04 -43.18 34.72
C ASP A 608 -68.26 -43.38 36.01
N ALA A 609 -66.96 -43.73 35.90
CA ALA A 609 -66.07 -43.85 37.04
C ALA A 609 -65.97 -42.54 37.83
N ARG A 610 -65.92 -41.36 37.19
CA ARG A 610 -65.91 -40.07 37.90
C ARG A 610 -67.24 -39.83 38.63
N ILE A 611 -68.37 -40.06 37.97
CA ILE A 611 -69.70 -39.86 38.55
C ILE A 611 -69.88 -40.75 39.79
N ALA A 612 -69.51 -42.03 39.72
CA ALA A 612 -69.59 -42.92 40.85
C ALA A 612 -68.57 -42.58 41.96
N MET A 613 -67.36 -42.13 41.62
CA MET A 613 -66.41 -41.62 42.62
C MET A 613 -67.01 -40.45 43.42
N ASP A 614 -67.71 -39.52 42.76
CA ASP A 614 -68.37 -38.40 43.43
C ASP A 614 -69.56 -38.88 44.30
N GLN A 615 -70.41 -39.78 43.79
CA GLN A 615 -71.54 -40.35 44.52
C GLN A 615 -71.11 -41.15 45.77
N TRP A 616 -70.10 -42.03 45.64
CA TRP A 616 -69.58 -42.80 46.77
C TRP A 616 -68.86 -41.92 47.80
N SER A 617 -68.25 -40.81 47.35
CA SER A 617 -67.66 -39.81 48.23
C SER A 617 -68.72 -39.04 49.02
N GLN A 618 -69.87 -38.74 48.40
CA GLN A 618 -71.02 -38.15 49.07
C GLN A 618 -71.63 -39.13 50.08
N GLN A 619 -71.82 -40.40 49.70
CA GLN A 619 -72.28 -41.46 50.63
C GLN A 619 -71.36 -41.62 51.85
N LEU A 620 -70.03 -41.57 51.65
CA LEU A 620 -69.07 -41.56 52.76
C LEU A 620 -69.28 -40.39 53.72
N LEU A 621 -69.49 -39.18 53.20
CA LEU A 621 -69.76 -38.00 53.99
C LEU A 621 -71.09 -38.12 54.76
N ASP A 622 -72.13 -38.67 54.14
CA ASP A 622 -73.44 -38.81 54.79
C ASP A 622 -73.47 -39.94 55.84
N ILE A 623 -72.71 -41.03 55.63
CA ILE A 623 -72.44 -42.04 56.67
C ILE A 623 -71.67 -41.41 57.83
N ALA A 624 -70.63 -40.61 57.56
CA ALA A 624 -69.90 -39.88 58.60
C ALA A 624 -70.84 -38.96 59.39
N ARG A 625 -71.67 -38.17 58.71
CA ARG A 625 -72.64 -37.27 59.35
C ARG A 625 -73.62 -38.00 60.25
N THR A 626 -74.10 -39.17 59.81
CA THR A 626 -74.99 -40.02 60.61
C THR A 626 -74.27 -40.58 61.84
N GLN A 627 -73.03 -41.06 61.69
CA GLN A 627 -72.20 -41.49 62.83
C GLN A 627 -71.94 -40.35 63.82
N GLY A 628 -71.75 -39.12 63.33
CA GLY A 628 -71.45 -37.94 64.13
C GLY A 628 -72.56 -37.49 65.08
N GLN A 629 -73.76 -38.06 64.96
CA GLN A 629 -74.86 -37.87 65.92
C GLN A 629 -74.65 -38.65 67.23
N SER A 630 -73.84 -39.71 67.22
CA SER A 630 -73.60 -40.60 68.37
C SER A 630 -72.12 -40.81 68.71
N ASP A 631 -71.23 -40.74 67.72
CA ASP A 631 -69.78 -40.98 67.84
C ASP A 631 -69.03 -40.07 66.87
N ILE A 632 -68.64 -38.89 67.38
CA ILE A 632 -67.95 -37.86 66.61
C ILE A 632 -66.53 -38.32 66.20
N ILE A 633 -65.87 -39.17 66.98
CA ILE A 633 -64.51 -39.65 66.69
C ILE A 633 -64.56 -40.56 65.46
N ARG A 634 -65.46 -41.54 65.45
CA ARG A 634 -65.67 -42.46 64.33
C ARG A 634 -66.20 -41.74 63.08
N ALA A 635 -67.00 -40.69 63.26
CA ALA A 635 -67.44 -39.82 62.18
C ALA A 635 -66.27 -39.09 61.49
N ILE A 636 -65.35 -38.52 62.27
CA ILE A 636 -64.12 -37.91 61.74
C ILE A 636 -63.28 -38.94 60.96
N GLU A 637 -63.16 -40.18 61.46
CA GLU A 637 -62.44 -41.24 60.76
C GLU A 637 -63.10 -41.61 59.42
N THR A 638 -64.43 -41.80 59.40
CA THR A 638 -65.17 -42.06 58.16
C THR A 638 -65.06 -40.89 57.17
N ALA A 639 -65.16 -39.64 57.63
CA ALA A 639 -65.04 -38.47 56.75
C ALA A 639 -63.63 -38.29 56.16
N LYS A 640 -62.57 -38.73 56.86
CA LYS A 640 -61.19 -38.74 56.31
C LYS A 640 -61.04 -39.71 55.12
N LEU A 641 -61.93 -40.69 54.97
CA LEU A 641 -61.92 -41.62 53.83
C LEU A 641 -62.44 -40.98 52.54
N VAL A 642 -63.11 -39.82 52.62
CA VAL A 642 -63.51 -39.03 51.44
C VAL A 642 -62.24 -38.49 50.76
N PRO A 643 -61.94 -38.89 49.52
CA PRO A 643 -60.62 -38.64 48.95
C PRO A 643 -60.59 -37.39 48.06
N GLN A 644 -59.43 -36.72 48.04
CA GLN A 644 -59.17 -35.52 47.23
C GLN A 644 -59.55 -35.68 45.75
N GLY A 645 -60.07 -34.62 45.16
CA GLY A 645 -60.51 -34.57 43.75
C GLY A 645 -61.90 -35.16 43.49
N THR A 646 -62.72 -35.27 44.51
CA THR A 646 -64.16 -35.61 44.42
C THR A 646 -65.00 -34.47 45.01
N GLN A 647 -66.25 -34.33 44.58
CA GLN A 647 -67.11 -33.19 44.94
C GLN A 647 -67.35 -33.06 46.46
N ALA A 648 -67.50 -34.18 47.16
CA ALA A 648 -67.77 -34.18 48.61
C ALA A 648 -66.53 -33.86 49.47
N TYR A 649 -65.32 -33.76 48.89
CA TYR A 649 -64.09 -33.64 49.67
C TYR A 649 -64.03 -32.39 50.56
N ASN A 650 -64.34 -31.21 50.02
CA ASN A 650 -64.27 -29.96 50.78
C ASN A 650 -65.29 -29.97 51.93
N ALA A 651 -66.54 -30.33 51.63
CA ALA A 651 -67.61 -30.46 52.64
C ALA A 651 -67.26 -31.49 53.73
N ALA A 652 -66.50 -32.55 53.41
CA ALA A 652 -65.99 -33.49 54.40
C ALA A 652 -64.89 -32.88 55.29
N GLN A 653 -63.97 -32.09 54.73
CA GLN A 653 -62.94 -31.39 55.52
C GLN A 653 -63.57 -30.35 56.46
N ASP A 654 -64.55 -29.57 55.99
CA ASP A 654 -65.27 -28.58 56.80
C ASP A 654 -66.06 -29.24 57.94
N GLN A 655 -66.69 -30.38 57.66
CA GLN A 655 -67.38 -31.19 58.67
C GLN A 655 -66.41 -31.75 59.73
N ILE A 656 -65.25 -32.27 59.30
CA ILE A 656 -64.17 -32.73 60.19
C ILE A 656 -63.65 -31.58 61.08
N ARG A 657 -63.51 -30.37 60.53
CA ARG A 657 -63.09 -29.20 61.29
C ARG A 657 -64.12 -28.86 62.37
N THR A 658 -65.39 -28.70 62.00
CA THR A 658 -66.49 -28.42 62.93
C THR A 658 -66.56 -29.42 64.08
N TRP A 659 -66.37 -30.72 63.79
CA TRP A 659 -66.34 -31.76 64.80
C TRP A 659 -65.12 -31.73 65.73
N ARG A 660 -63.93 -31.36 65.22
CA ARG A 660 -62.74 -31.15 66.05
C ARG A 660 -62.91 -29.95 66.97
N ASP A 661 -63.45 -28.86 66.43
CA ASP A 661 -63.69 -27.62 67.17
C ASP A 661 -64.76 -27.85 68.27
N PHE A 662 -65.75 -28.73 68.04
CA PHE A 662 -66.70 -29.16 69.09
C PHE A 662 -66.08 -30.07 70.16
N LEU A 663 -65.19 -31.00 69.77
CA LEU A 663 -64.49 -31.88 70.72
C LEU A 663 -63.42 -31.15 71.55
N ASN A 664 -62.97 -29.98 71.11
CA ASN A 664 -61.91 -29.21 71.76
C ASN A 664 -62.18 -27.70 71.58
N PRO A 665 -63.20 -27.13 72.25
CA PRO A 665 -63.66 -25.77 72.00
C PRO A 665 -62.58 -24.73 72.35
N PRO A 666 -62.44 -23.65 71.56
CA PRO A 666 -61.48 -22.60 71.85
C PRO A 666 -61.80 -21.92 73.19
N GLN A 667 -60.77 -21.71 74.01
CA GLN A 667 -60.94 -20.96 75.27
C GLN A 667 -61.32 -19.49 74.95
N PRO A 668 -62.21 -18.86 75.74
CA PRO A 668 -62.62 -17.48 75.51
C PRO A 668 -61.43 -16.52 75.70
N GLU A 669 -61.21 -15.63 74.74
CA GLU A 669 -60.16 -14.62 74.79
C GLU A 669 -60.41 -13.60 75.93
N PRO A 670 -59.38 -13.22 76.71
CA PRO A 670 -59.52 -12.18 77.74
C PRO A 670 -59.83 -10.82 77.11
N GLN A 671 -60.82 -10.11 77.66
CA GLN A 671 -61.03 -8.71 77.32
C GLN A 671 -59.83 -7.87 77.77
N LEU A 672 -59.21 -7.19 76.80
CA LEU A 672 -58.16 -6.18 76.98
C LEU A 672 -58.81 -4.79 76.88
N ILE A 673 -58.16 -3.78 77.48
CA ILE A 673 -58.52 -2.33 77.51
C ILE A 673 -59.44 -1.92 78.67
N GLU A 674 -59.15 -0.91 79.50
CA GLU A 674 -57.92 -0.10 79.71
C GLU A 674 -57.91 0.52 81.15
N PRO A 675 -56.79 1.12 81.62
CA PRO A 675 -56.63 1.56 83.00
C PRO A 675 -56.86 3.08 83.25
N THR A 676 -56.83 3.38 84.56
CA THR A 676 -56.64 4.68 85.27
C THR A 676 -57.94 5.39 85.68
N ILE A 677 -58.08 6.09 86.81
CA ILE A 677 -57.18 6.97 87.60
C ILE A 677 -57.61 6.88 89.12
N PRO A 678 -56.78 7.21 90.14
CA PRO A 678 -57.20 7.18 91.55
C PRO A 678 -58.16 8.32 91.98
N GLU A 679 -58.82 8.10 93.13
CA GLU A 679 -59.71 8.97 93.95
C GLU A 679 -59.39 10.48 94.05
N PRO A 680 -60.33 11.35 94.52
CA PRO A 680 -61.64 11.05 95.17
C PRO A 680 -62.88 11.85 94.65
N GLU A 681 -64.04 11.58 95.27
CA GLU A 681 -65.31 12.33 95.24
C GLU A 681 -65.22 13.84 95.64
N PRO A 682 -66.29 14.69 95.51
CA PRO A 682 -67.65 14.47 94.97
C PRO A 682 -68.17 15.59 94.01
N GLY A 683 -69.43 15.49 93.54
CA GLY A 683 -70.31 16.70 93.43
C GLY A 683 -70.97 17.09 92.09
N THR A 684 -72.12 16.46 91.79
CA THR A 684 -73.34 17.02 91.13
C THR A 684 -73.25 18.05 89.98
N GLY A 685 -73.85 17.72 88.82
CA GLY A 685 -74.23 18.69 87.77
C GLY A 685 -75.21 18.11 86.73
N ASN A 686 -76.41 18.70 86.63
CA ASN A 686 -77.57 18.15 85.91
C ASN A 686 -77.59 18.34 84.37
N THR A 687 -78.24 17.38 83.69
CA THR A 687 -79.07 17.49 82.46
C THR A 687 -78.59 18.28 81.24
N LEU A 688 -78.56 17.61 80.08
CA LEU A 688 -79.62 17.74 79.06
C LEU A 688 -79.65 16.51 78.11
#